data_AF-A0A1H7MK76-F1
#
_entry.id   AF-A0A1H7MK76-F1
#
_cell.length_a   1.000
_cell.length_b   1.000
_cell.length_c   1.000
_cell.angle_alpha   90.00
_cell.angle_beta   90.00
_cell.angle_gamma   90.00
#
_symmetry.space_group_name_H-M   'P 1'
#
loop_
_entity.id
_entity.type
_entity.pdbx_description
1 polymer ?
#
loop_
_entity_poly.entity_id
_entity_poly.type
_entity_poly.pdbx_seq_one_letter_code
_entity_poly.pdbx_strand_id
1 'polypeptide(L)'
;MNSDNPMWKNSVTLRKQLDEWTDDNIASLASLYNVSLIFGGLLWSDDVNTLNEIADCISLTPYAEGVWQSCPIDVTASPYLAKLAFFQSFYHTDLFVDVIATDFKRIREIVDASIKGKIARSPSRFGRSLYDRYNSMFDMLRADHLSVSDTERLLNSTDQGVYQYGNDVLGPLGLLNSPETRNFRASRSLPLWHCDNVGCNHLHDVSLSDHQGQLRQVINQIDSYCDRVMGPPSHWSAAISMKSDEYIDDDYGDLFIIIQEQFSKEERIALLSELLDRPDPKELLWPIIKSSFKKTEYQKPRSDFLAAISSEHINHLILVNDNIDLIFSIDSLIKIDAIIVPSTEVRRARTNHSSLSSRCEISSLGIRSAGINPIIKTAQIVWEAYDENGSLSELSWRALKAAGPATPGTVLQYLNAKSPKEAISDLVLCSSEISQYIMNSLIIELYDDETNDALSDRILWKLGFDVPRYGREHSNLLRNLDLFRDVLIEQSGPLDEIAREKIRSSGVNLFVHLENFLENLISYNVWLFSNDHYNDSFIYKYRLALECVPKVIGPIGDTSWNPLGGNTLGVLLSYLSASLTWMEGLLKSDPLAIKRPDEDYPHYSHADDKLFPFHYTEFWGNSDKTELARYIDAYKDATNSFLRSGLAAVRNGIDHYRAPERFPTVESMLLCEMKLRQAVFSTDVKGIYPKTWWMNNRLYDSNGRYEETLFDQSGKITKLSYPTVLKGIREITFGEAAIIPHGNLIGQSNSSIVFVVREESHASKMWDNYPARKGPEPKFDPQESGDTAAAKSEK
;
A
#
# COMPACT_ATOMS: atom_id res chain seq x y z
N MET A 1 4.65 42.45 -43.02
CA MET A 1 4.61 42.06 -41.61
C MET A 1 3.29 42.57 -41.06
N ASN A 2 2.24 41.73 -41.12
CA ASN A 2 0.92 42.07 -40.61
C ASN A 2 0.94 41.98 -39.08
N SER A 3 0.34 42.97 -38.43
CA SER A 3 0.31 43.18 -36.97
C SER A 3 -0.67 42.28 -36.22
N ASP A 4 -1.32 41.32 -36.88
CA ASP A 4 -2.37 40.49 -36.30
C ASP A 4 -1.90 39.04 -36.06
N ASN A 5 -0.63 38.86 -35.68
CA ASN A 5 -0.19 37.54 -35.25
C ASN A 5 -0.76 37.31 -33.83
N PRO A 6 -1.63 36.30 -33.61
CA PRO A 6 -2.26 36.11 -32.31
C PRO A 6 -1.16 35.87 -31.27
N MET A 7 -1.09 36.77 -30.28
CA MET A 7 -0.10 36.69 -29.21
C MET A 7 -0.42 35.50 -28.30
N TRP A 8 0.63 34.78 -27.88
CA TRP A 8 0.59 33.80 -26.81
C TRP A 8 -0.13 34.35 -25.57
N LYS A 9 -1.04 33.57 -24.98
CA LYS A 9 -1.87 33.98 -23.83
C LYS A 9 -1.51 33.14 -22.60
N ASN A 10 -1.12 33.82 -21.51
CA ASN A 10 -0.95 33.17 -20.22
C ASN A 10 -2.31 32.86 -19.54
N SER A 11 -2.29 32.08 -18.46
CA SER A 11 -3.51 31.63 -17.77
C SER A 11 -4.32 32.77 -17.13
N VAL A 12 -3.70 33.91 -16.80
CA VAL A 12 -4.39 35.08 -16.24
C VAL A 12 -5.17 35.81 -17.32
N THR A 13 -4.57 36.02 -18.50
CA THR A 13 -5.24 36.63 -19.66
C THR A 13 -6.42 35.77 -20.11
N LEU A 14 -6.22 34.45 -20.20
CA LEU A 14 -7.26 33.52 -20.58
C LEU A 14 -8.40 33.48 -19.56
N ARG A 15 -8.09 33.55 -18.26
CA ARG A 15 -9.14 33.64 -17.23
C ARG A 15 -10.02 34.87 -17.39
N LYS A 16 -9.43 36.03 -17.68
CA LYS A 16 -10.19 37.25 -17.98
C LYS A 16 -11.08 37.10 -19.20
N GLN A 17 -10.59 36.39 -20.23
CA GLN A 17 -11.40 36.07 -21.40
C GLN A 17 -12.55 35.12 -21.05
N LEU A 18 -12.31 34.14 -20.19
CA LEU A 18 -13.34 33.21 -19.69
C LEU A 18 -14.32 33.88 -18.72
N ASP A 19 -13.94 34.94 -18.01
CA ASP A 19 -14.85 35.74 -17.17
C ASP A 19 -15.98 36.40 -17.97
N GLU A 20 -15.80 36.56 -19.29
CA GLU A 20 -16.81 37.11 -20.20
C GLU A 20 -17.80 36.03 -20.69
N TRP A 21 -17.54 34.76 -20.39
CA TRP A 21 -18.40 33.64 -20.79
C TRP A 21 -19.45 33.34 -19.72
N THR A 22 -20.59 32.78 -20.12
CA THR A 22 -21.59 32.28 -19.17
C THR A 22 -21.10 30.99 -18.49
N ASP A 23 -21.60 30.71 -17.29
CA ASP A 23 -21.27 29.47 -16.56
C ASP A 23 -21.58 28.22 -17.39
N ASP A 24 -22.70 28.22 -18.13
CA ASP A 24 -23.07 27.14 -19.05
C ASP A 24 -22.02 26.93 -20.17
N ASN A 25 -21.44 28.00 -20.71
CA ASN A 25 -20.42 27.92 -21.74
C ASN A 25 -19.09 27.42 -21.16
N ILE A 26 -18.74 27.82 -19.93
CA ILE A 26 -17.54 27.34 -19.22
C ILE A 26 -17.68 25.84 -18.91
N ALA A 27 -18.84 25.41 -18.41
CA ALA A 27 -19.13 24.01 -18.17
C ALA A 27 -19.05 23.18 -19.46
N SER A 28 -19.64 23.69 -20.56
CA SER A 28 -19.57 23.04 -21.87
C SER A 28 -18.15 22.95 -22.41
N LEU A 29 -17.34 24.01 -22.23
CA LEU A 29 -15.92 24.02 -22.60
C LEU A 29 -15.15 22.95 -21.81
N ALA A 30 -15.35 22.86 -20.50
CA ALA A 30 -14.70 21.87 -19.65
C ALA A 30 -15.10 20.44 -20.03
N SER A 31 -16.40 20.17 -20.21
CA SER A 31 -16.88 18.84 -20.63
C SER A 31 -16.37 18.44 -22.01
N LEU A 32 -16.40 19.36 -22.98
CA LEU A 32 -15.90 19.09 -24.32
C LEU A 32 -14.38 18.86 -24.33
N TYR A 33 -13.63 19.61 -23.51
CA TYR A 33 -12.21 19.39 -23.30
C TYR A 33 -11.94 18.02 -22.68
N ASN A 34 -12.67 17.63 -21.63
CA ASN A 34 -12.52 16.31 -21.00
C ASN A 34 -12.80 15.16 -21.97
N VAL A 35 -13.83 15.28 -22.81
CA VAL A 35 -14.10 14.28 -23.87
C VAL A 35 -13.01 14.26 -24.94
N SER A 36 -12.41 15.39 -25.29
CA SER A 36 -11.25 15.42 -26.21
C SER A 36 -10.04 14.68 -25.64
N LEU A 37 -9.80 14.80 -24.34
CA LEU A 37 -8.73 14.09 -23.64
C LEU A 37 -9.02 12.58 -23.56
N ILE A 38 -10.26 12.20 -23.27
CA ILE A 38 -10.71 10.79 -23.32
C ILE A 38 -10.45 10.22 -24.70
N PHE A 39 -10.89 10.93 -25.76
CA PHE A 39 -10.72 10.50 -27.15
C PHE A 39 -9.24 10.24 -27.49
N GLY A 40 -8.33 11.14 -27.10
CA GLY A 40 -6.90 11.00 -27.33
C GLY A 40 -6.22 9.88 -26.51
N GLY A 41 -6.75 9.58 -25.32
CA GLY A 41 -6.26 8.52 -24.45
C GLY A 41 -6.64 7.10 -24.88
N LEU A 42 -7.76 6.95 -25.60
CA LEU A 42 -8.29 5.67 -26.08
C LEU A 42 -7.45 5.08 -27.22
N LEU A 43 -7.30 3.76 -27.26
CA LEU A 43 -6.80 2.98 -28.40
C LEU A 43 -7.99 2.56 -29.27
N TRP A 44 -8.01 3.00 -30.52
CA TRP A 44 -9.12 2.75 -31.44
C TRP A 44 -8.85 1.56 -32.36
N SER A 45 -9.89 0.76 -32.62
CA SER A 45 -9.88 -0.22 -33.71
C SER A 45 -9.90 0.47 -35.08
N ASP A 46 -9.79 -0.32 -36.16
CA ASP A 46 -9.92 0.14 -37.54
C ASP A 46 -11.40 0.38 -37.94
N ASP A 47 -12.14 1.16 -37.14
CA ASP A 47 -13.52 1.56 -37.43
C ASP A 47 -13.60 3.01 -37.90
N VAL A 48 -13.40 3.18 -39.21
CA VAL A 48 -13.41 4.49 -39.87
C VAL A 48 -14.80 5.14 -39.82
N ASN A 49 -15.90 4.38 -39.74
CA ASN A 49 -17.25 4.94 -39.75
C ASN A 49 -17.55 5.70 -38.46
N THR A 50 -17.21 5.10 -37.31
CA THR A 50 -17.36 5.75 -36.01
C THR A 50 -16.54 7.04 -35.93
N LEU A 51 -15.32 7.04 -36.46
CA LEU A 51 -14.46 8.23 -36.47
C LEU A 51 -15.00 9.35 -37.38
N ASN A 52 -15.58 9.01 -38.53
CA ASN A 52 -16.29 9.97 -39.37
C ASN A 52 -17.48 10.59 -38.63
N GLU A 53 -18.28 9.77 -37.94
CA GLU A 53 -19.45 10.25 -37.21
C GLU A 53 -19.06 11.26 -36.10
N ILE A 54 -17.95 11.02 -35.40
CA ILE A 54 -17.40 11.98 -34.44
C ILE A 54 -16.95 13.27 -35.15
N ALA A 55 -16.25 13.16 -36.27
CA ALA A 55 -15.78 14.32 -37.04
C ALA A 55 -16.92 15.19 -37.59
N ASP A 56 -18.05 14.59 -37.94
CA ASP A 56 -19.24 15.30 -38.41
C ASP A 56 -19.88 16.15 -37.29
N CYS A 57 -19.69 15.77 -36.03
CA CYS A 57 -20.17 16.52 -34.87
C CYS A 57 -19.25 17.70 -34.49
N ILE A 58 -18.04 17.76 -35.03
CA ILE A 58 -17.03 18.77 -34.67
C ILE A 58 -17.12 19.98 -35.61
N SER A 59 -17.28 21.15 -34.98
CA SER A 59 -17.22 22.47 -35.61
C SER A 59 -15.91 23.16 -35.24
N LEU A 60 -15.17 23.63 -36.24
CA LEU A 60 -13.88 24.31 -36.05
C LEU A 60 -14.09 25.81 -35.88
N THR A 61 -13.23 26.45 -35.09
CA THR A 61 -13.21 27.92 -34.99
C THR A 61 -12.61 28.55 -36.24
N PRO A 62 -12.85 29.85 -36.51
CA PRO A 62 -12.15 30.57 -37.58
C PRO A 62 -10.63 30.53 -37.44
N TYR A 63 -10.13 30.46 -36.20
CA TYR A 63 -8.71 30.28 -35.91
C TYR A 63 -8.21 28.92 -36.42
N ALA A 64 -8.89 27.81 -36.10
CA ALA A 64 -8.54 26.49 -36.63
C ALA A 64 -8.63 26.40 -38.15
N GLU A 65 -9.64 27.01 -38.78
CA GLU A 65 -9.76 27.03 -40.24
C GLU A 65 -8.58 27.76 -40.90
N GLY A 66 -8.13 28.87 -40.30
CA GLY A 66 -6.92 29.58 -40.74
C GLY A 66 -5.65 28.73 -40.61
N VAL A 67 -5.52 27.96 -39.53
CA VAL A 67 -4.42 27.00 -39.35
C VAL A 67 -4.50 25.89 -40.39
N TRP A 68 -5.67 25.29 -40.61
CA TRP A 68 -5.88 24.24 -41.60
C TRP A 68 -5.45 24.72 -42.99
N GLN A 69 -5.93 25.87 -43.44
CA GLN A 69 -5.62 26.39 -44.78
C GLN A 69 -4.13 26.70 -45.00
N SER A 70 -3.40 27.02 -43.92
CA SER A 70 -2.00 27.45 -43.99
C SER A 70 -1.01 26.33 -43.67
N CYS A 71 -1.43 25.32 -42.91
CA CYS A 71 -0.60 24.19 -42.55
C CYS A 71 -0.42 23.27 -43.77
N PRO A 72 0.81 22.86 -44.12
CA PRO A 72 1.07 21.90 -45.18
C PRO A 72 0.72 20.48 -44.71
N ILE A 73 -0.53 20.28 -44.28
CA ILE A 73 -1.08 18.95 -44.02
C ILE A 73 -1.13 18.26 -45.37
N ASP A 74 -0.65 17.01 -45.45
CA ASP A 74 -0.82 16.23 -46.66
C ASP A 74 -2.32 16.08 -46.93
N VAL A 75 -2.85 16.86 -47.87
CA VAL A 75 -4.30 17.02 -48.15
C VAL A 75 -4.91 15.70 -48.66
N THR A 76 -4.11 14.66 -48.88
CA THR A 76 -4.58 13.28 -49.05
C THR A 76 -5.13 12.67 -47.75
N ALA A 77 -4.80 13.22 -46.58
CA ALA A 77 -5.43 12.88 -45.31
C ALA A 77 -6.89 13.37 -45.33
N SER A 78 -7.82 12.43 -45.27
CA SER A 78 -9.26 12.67 -45.35
C SER A 78 -9.73 13.81 -44.42
N PRO A 79 -10.65 14.72 -44.84
CA PRO A 79 -11.11 15.87 -44.05
C PRO A 79 -11.56 15.57 -42.62
N TYR A 80 -12.08 14.36 -42.37
CA TYR A 80 -12.45 13.93 -41.02
C TYR A 80 -11.22 13.81 -40.09
N LEU A 81 -10.06 13.34 -40.59
CA LEU A 81 -8.83 13.20 -39.81
C LEU A 81 -8.32 14.57 -39.34
N ALA A 82 -8.43 15.60 -40.19
CA ALA A 82 -8.05 16.95 -39.81
C ALA A 82 -8.93 17.48 -38.67
N LYS A 83 -10.26 17.31 -38.75
CA LYS A 83 -11.18 17.69 -37.67
C LYS A 83 -10.88 16.95 -36.36
N LEU A 84 -10.65 15.64 -36.41
CA LEU A 84 -10.29 14.85 -35.24
C LEU A 84 -8.94 15.29 -34.65
N ALA A 85 -7.97 15.63 -35.48
CA ALA A 85 -6.67 16.12 -35.03
C ALA A 85 -6.79 17.47 -34.31
N PHE A 86 -7.57 18.40 -34.86
CA PHE A 86 -7.89 19.67 -34.19
C PHE A 86 -8.67 19.45 -32.89
N PHE A 87 -9.60 18.50 -32.86
CA PHE A 87 -10.34 18.15 -31.66
C PHE A 87 -9.44 17.60 -30.57
N GLN A 88 -8.54 16.66 -30.89
CA GLN A 88 -7.60 16.08 -29.93
C GLN A 88 -6.55 17.09 -29.44
N SER A 89 -6.09 18.00 -30.30
CA SER A 89 -5.15 19.06 -29.92
C SER A 89 -5.85 20.16 -29.11
N PHE A 90 -7.15 20.37 -29.38
CA PHE A 90 -8.12 21.27 -28.74
C PHE A 90 -7.82 22.77 -28.80
N TYR A 91 -6.56 23.18 -28.61
CA TYR A 91 -6.12 24.57 -28.65
C TYR A 91 -4.65 24.69 -29.05
N HIS A 92 -4.25 25.90 -29.45
CA HIS A 92 -2.85 26.30 -29.45
C HIS A 92 -2.74 27.72 -28.90
N THR A 93 -2.84 28.76 -29.75
CA THR A 93 -2.90 30.14 -29.28
C THR A 93 -4.32 30.50 -28.85
N ASP A 94 -5.32 30.06 -29.64
CA ASP A 94 -6.74 30.10 -29.34
C ASP A 94 -7.34 28.68 -29.43
N LEU A 95 -8.63 28.53 -29.11
CA LEU A 95 -9.36 27.26 -29.22
C LEU A 95 -9.48 26.84 -30.68
N PHE A 96 -9.26 25.56 -30.98
CA PHE A 96 -9.47 25.00 -32.31
C PHE A 96 -10.93 24.59 -32.55
N VAL A 97 -11.65 24.28 -31.48
CA VAL A 97 -13.01 23.75 -31.53
C VAL A 97 -14.00 24.82 -31.08
N ASP A 98 -15.07 25.02 -31.86
CA ASP A 98 -16.16 25.91 -31.49
C ASP A 98 -17.03 25.20 -30.44
N VAL A 99 -16.96 25.67 -29.19
CA VAL A 99 -17.66 25.07 -28.04
C VAL A 99 -19.18 25.11 -28.20
N ILE A 100 -19.72 26.14 -28.86
CA ILE A 100 -21.17 26.35 -28.98
C ILE A 100 -21.71 25.54 -30.18
N ALA A 101 -20.98 25.52 -31.29
CA ALA A 101 -21.42 24.87 -32.52
C ALA A 101 -21.09 23.36 -32.58
N THR A 102 -20.25 22.84 -31.69
CA THR A 102 -19.89 21.42 -31.63
C THR A 102 -20.93 20.63 -30.83
N ASP A 103 -21.42 19.51 -31.39
CA ASP A 103 -22.39 18.63 -30.70
C ASP A 103 -21.69 17.72 -29.69
N PHE A 104 -21.31 18.30 -28.55
CA PHE A 104 -20.69 17.60 -27.43
C PHE A 104 -21.48 16.35 -26.99
N LYS A 105 -22.81 16.44 -26.90
CA LYS A 105 -23.66 15.35 -26.40
C LYS A 105 -23.57 14.16 -27.33
N ARG A 106 -23.65 14.40 -28.65
CA ARG A 106 -23.53 13.34 -29.64
C ARG A 106 -22.14 12.70 -29.64
N ILE A 107 -21.07 13.50 -29.54
CA ILE A 107 -19.70 12.97 -29.43
C ILE A 107 -19.59 12.05 -28.22
N ARG A 108 -20.09 12.50 -27.06
CA ARG A 108 -20.06 11.73 -25.82
C ARG A 108 -20.82 10.41 -25.94
N GLU A 109 -21.99 10.41 -26.58
CA GLU A 109 -22.77 9.20 -26.86
C GLU A 109 -22.02 8.20 -27.76
N ILE A 110 -21.39 8.70 -28.83
CA ILE A 110 -20.62 7.84 -29.76
C ILE A 110 -19.42 7.23 -29.04
N VAL A 111 -18.69 8.03 -28.24
CA VAL A 111 -17.55 7.54 -27.46
C VAL A 111 -18.01 6.50 -26.43
N ASP A 112 -19.08 6.76 -25.67
CA ASP A 112 -19.67 5.82 -24.72
C ASP A 112 -20.05 4.47 -25.38
N ALA A 113 -20.74 4.53 -26.52
CA ALA A 113 -21.12 3.34 -27.28
C ALA A 113 -19.88 2.59 -27.81
N SER A 114 -18.84 3.31 -28.25
CA SER A 114 -17.59 2.73 -28.75
C SER A 114 -16.83 1.98 -27.66
N ILE A 115 -16.82 2.51 -26.43
CA ILE A 115 -16.21 1.85 -25.27
C ILE A 115 -16.98 0.58 -24.89
N LYS A 116 -18.32 0.69 -24.76
CA LYS A 116 -19.19 -0.47 -24.46
C LYS A 116 -19.10 -1.56 -25.52
N GLY A 117 -18.95 -1.16 -26.79
CA GLY A 117 -18.77 -2.04 -27.94
C GLY A 117 -17.34 -2.58 -28.13
N LYS A 118 -16.36 -2.15 -27.32
CA LYS A 118 -14.93 -2.48 -27.44
C LYS A 118 -14.28 -2.05 -28.76
N ILE A 119 -14.86 -1.08 -29.45
CA ILE A 119 -14.28 -0.39 -30.63
C ILE A 119 -13.14 0.52 -30.17
N ALA A 120 -13.35 1.20 -29.04
CA ALA A 120 -12.34 2.00 -28.37
C ALA A 120 -12.03 1.38 -27.00
N ARG A 121 -10.75 1.29 -26.64
CA ARG A 121 -10.33 0.74 -25.35
C ARG A 121 -9.22 1.52 -24.69
N SER A 122 -9.21 1.53 -23.37
CA SER A 122 -8.09 2.02 -22.57
C SER A 122 -7.48 0.84 -21.80
N PRO A 123 -6.16 0.66 -21.85
CA PRO A 123 -5.50 -0.42 -21.11
C PRO A 123 -5.69 -0.25 -19.60
N SER A 124 -5.83 -1.33 -18.81
CA SER A 124 -5.82 -1.23 -17.34
C SER A 124 -4.39 -1.07 -16.81
N ARG A 125 -3.96 0.19 -16.61
CA ARG A 125 -2.58 0.52 -16.20
C ARG A 125 -2.29 0.30 -14.72
N PHE A 126 -3.34 0.26 -13.89
CA PHE A 126 -3.20 0.21 -12.45
C PHE A 126 -3.02 -1.23 -11.99
N GLY A 127 -2.18 -1.43 -10.98
CA GLY A 127 -1.81 -2.75 -10.49
C GLY A 127 -0.80 -3.45 -11.39
N ARG A 128 -0.81 -4.80 -11.36
CA ARG A 128 0.23 -5.62 -11.99
C ARG A 128 -0.24 -6.51 -13.14
N SER A 129 -1.55 -6.55 -13.43
CA SER A 129 -2.11 -7.50 -14.41
C SER A 129 -1.47 -7.36 -15.80
N LEU A 130 -1.41 -6.13 -16.34
CA LEU A 130 -0.71 -5.87 -17.61
C LEU A 130 0.80 -6.04 -17.51
N TYR A 131 1.41 -5.70 -16.37
CA TYR A 131 2.84 -5.87 -16.13
C TYR A 131 3.25 -7.35 -16.21
N ASP A 132 2.58 -8.22 -15.46
CA ASP A 132 2.89 -9.66 -15.45
C ASP A 132 2.61 -10.30 -16.81
N ARG A 133 1.53 -9.86 -17.46
CA ARG A 133 1.19 -10.31 -18.81
C ARG A 133 2.23 -9.91 -19.85
N TYR A 134 2.71 -8.67 -19.81
CA TYR A 134 3.79 -8.22 -20.69
C TYR A 134 5.05 -9.08 -20.48
N ASN A 135 5.44 -9.26 -19.21
CA ASN A 135 6.63 -10.04 -18.85
C ASN A 135 6.50 -11.54 -19.18
N SER A 136 5.30 -12.10 -19.30
CA SER A 136 5.09 -13.49 -19.71
C SER A 136 4.95 -13.68 -21.22
N MET A 137 4.56 -12.65 -21.98
CA MET A 137 4.30 -12.75 -23.41
C MET A 137 5.48 -12.33 -24.29
N PHE A 138 6.22 -11.33 -23.84
CA PHE A 138 7.31 -10.70 -24.58
C PHE A 138 8.62 -11.02 -23.88
N ASP A 139 9.00 -12.30 -23.95
CA ASP A 139 10.34 -12.70 -23.54
C ASP A 139 11.37 -11.94 -24.37
N MET A 140 12.21 -11.16 -23.68
CA MET A 140 13.40 -10.48 -24.22
C MET A 140 13.18 -9.17 -25.01
N LEU A 141 11.95 -8.71 -25.25
CA LEU A 141 11.72 -7.40 -25.86
C LEU A 141 11.78 -6.28 -24.81
N ARG A 142 12.93 -5.63 -24.69
CA ARG A 142 13.06 -4.30 -24.06
C ARG A 142 12.65 -3.22 -25.06
N ALA A 143 11.41 -3.29 -25.52
CA ALA A 143 10.92 -2.40 -26.56
C ALA A 143 10.22 -1.19 -25.93
N ASP A 144 10.67 0.01 -26.28
CA ASP A 144 10.02 1.27 -25.87
C ASP A 144 8.63 1.44 -26.53
N HIS A 145 8.32 0.64 -27.55
CA HIS A 145 7.05 0.66 -28.25
C HIS A 145 6.61 -0.75 -28.69
N LEU A 146 5.30 -0.98 -28.69
CA LEU A 146 4.68 -2.17 -29.28
C LEU A 146 4.05 -1.85 -30.62
N SER A 147 4.14 -2.81 -31.55
CA SER A 147 3.38 -2.78 -32.80
C SER A 147 1.87 -2.86 -32.53
N VAL A 148 1.03 -2.57 -33.53
CA VAL A 148 -0.43 -2.69 -33.39
C VAL A 148 -0.84 -4.13 -33.07
N SER A 149 -0.23 -5.11 -33.75
CA SER A 149 -0.50 -6.53 -33.50
C SER A 149 -0.06 -6.99 -32.11
N ASP A 150 1.09 -6.50 -31.62
CA ASP A 150 1.56 -6.83 -30.27
C ASP A 150 0.72 -6.15 -29.19
N THR A 151 0.28 -4.91 -29.45
CA THR A 151 -0.66 -4.18 -28.58
C THR A 151 -1.99 -4.95 -28.49
N GLU A 152 -2.53 -5.41 -29.62
CA GLU A 152 -3.73 -6.24 -29.64
C GLU A 152 -3.56 -7.55 -28.88
N ARG A 153 -2.42 -8.22 -29.07
CA ARG A 153 -2.09 -9.46 -28.36
C ARG A 153 -1.96 -9.24 -26.86
N LEU A 154 -1.34 -8.14 -26.42
CA LEU A 154 -1.20 -7.78 -25.01
C LEU A 154 -2.57 -7.49 -24.37
N LEU A 155 -3.45 -6.77 -25.07
CA LEU A 155 -4.75 -6.34 -24.55
C LEU A 155 -5.89 -7.34 -24.80
N ASN A 156 -5.66 -8.40 -25.56
CA ASN A 156 -6.69 -9.39 -25.83
C ASN A 156 -7.16 -10.06 -24.53
N SER A 157 -8.44 -10.16 -24.22
CA SER A 157 -8.91 -10.74 -22.94
C SER A 157 -8.46 -9.99 -21.68
N THR A 158 -7.98 -8.75 -21.78
CA THR A 158 -7.91 -7.83 -20.63
C THR A 158 -9.16 -6.98 -20.58
N ASP A 159 -9.56 -6.60 -19.37
CA ASP A 159 -10.66 -5.67 -19.20
C ASP A 159 -10.26 -4.23 -19.55
N GLN A 160 -11.29 -3.41 -19.79
CA GLN A 160 -11.16 -1.96 -19.97
C GLN A 160 -10.66 -1.33 -18.66
N GLY A 161 -9.57 -0.57 -18.72
CA GLY A 161 -9.08 0.21 -17.58
C GLY A 161 -10.05 1.31 -17.18
N VAL A 162 -10.03 1.67 -15.88
CA VAL A 162 -10.88 2.71 -15.31
C VAL A 162 -10.08 4.00 -15.10
N TYR A 163 -10.62 5.12 -15.58
CA TYR A 163 -9.99 6.44 -15.61
C TYR A 163 -11.01 7.54 -15.33
N GLN A 164 -10.56 8.74 -15.00
CA GLN A 164 -11.47 9.86 -14.75
C GLN A 164 -10.93 11.17 -15.32
N TYR A 165 -11.79 11.92 -16.01
CA TYR A 165 -11.49 13.21 -16.63
C TYR A 165 -12.55 14.22 -16.17
N GLY A 166 -12.22 15.00 -15.15
CA GLY A 166 -13.19 15.84 -14.47
C GLY A 166 -14.26 14.96 -13.82
N ASN A 167 -15.51 15.13 -14.24
CA ASN A 167 -16.64 14.33 -13.74
C ASN A 167 -16.89 13.07 -14.57
N ASP A 168 -16.27 12.93 -15.74
CA ASP A 168 -16.47 11.76 -16.60
C ASP A 168 -15.56 10.60 -16.16
N VAL A 169 -16.17 9.53 -15.65
CA VAL A 169 -15.49 8.26 -15.33
C VAL A 169 -15.60 7.33 -16.53
N LEU A 170 -14.45 6.99 -17.08
CA LEU A 170 -14.27 6.06 -18.18
C LEU A 170 -14.04 4.65 -17.63
N GLY A 171 -14.74 3.64 -18.17
CA GLY A 171 -14.50 2.25 -17.79
C GLY A 171 -15.33 1.25 -18.60
N PRO A 172 -15.42 -0.02 -18.18
CA PRO A 172 -16.14 -1.06 -18.93
C PRO A 172 -17.65 -0.83 -19.07
N LEU A 173 -18.22 0.08 -18.25
CA LEU A 173 -19.63 0.49 -18.35
C LEU A 173 -19.83 1.71 -19.27
N GLY A 174 -18.81 2.07 -20.05
CA GLY A 174 -18.79 3.27 -20.89
C GLY A 174 -18.33 4.50 -20.12
N LEU A 175 -19.05 5.61 -20.28
CA LEU A 175 -18.77 6.89 -19.65
C LEU A 175 -19.85 7.24 -18.61
N LEU A 176 -19.51 7.13 -17.34
CA LEU A 176 -20.36 7.49 -16.20
C LEU A 176 -20.03 8.90 -15.68
N ASN A 177 -20.94 9.51 -14.92
CA ASN A 177 -20.69 10.79 -14.26
C ASN A 177 -20.46 10.57 -12.76
N SER A 178 -19.39 11.13 -12.23
CA SER A 178 -19.13 11.25 -10.79
C SER A 178 -19.51 12.65 -10.31
N PRO A 179 -20.04 12.80 -9.08
CA PRO A 179 -20.19 14.11 -8.45
C PRO A 179 -18.84 14.73 -8.05
N GLU A 180 -17.80 13.90 -7.91
CA GLU A 180 -16.44 14.36 -7.59
C GLU A 180 -15.65 14.59 -8.86
N THR A 181 -14.90 15.69 -8.87
CA THR A 181 -14.03 16.05 -9.97
C THR A 181 -12.62 15.51 -9.74
N ARG A 182 -12.14 14.63 -10.63
CA ARG A 182 -10.78 14.06 -10.55
C ARG A 182 -10.10 14.02 -11.91
N ASN A 183 -8.76 13.95 -11.93
CA ASN A 183 -8.00 13.90 -13.18
C ASN A 183 -7.00 12.73 -13.20
N PHE A 184 -7.50 11.54 -13.51
CA PHE A 184 -6.73 10.30 -13.69
C PHE A 184 -6.82 9.85 -15.14
N ARG A 185 -5.96 10.43 -15.98
CA ARG A 185 -6.00 10.23 -17.43
C ARG A 185 -5.51 8.84 -17.84
N ALA A 186 -6.13 8.31 -18.89
CA ALA A 186 -5.61 7.15 -19.61
C ALA A 186 -4.30 7.52 -20.30
N SER A 187 -3.37 6.56 -20.32
CA SER A 187 -2.10 6.71 -21.01
C SER A 187 -1.90 5.54 -21.96
N ARG A 188 -1.35 5.85 -23.14
CA ARG A 188 -0.84 4.85 -24.07
C ARG A 188 0.61 4.44 -23.76
N SER A 189 1.31 5.20 -22.92
CA SER A 189 2.62 4.84 -22.36
C SER A 189 2.39 4.15 -21.02
N LEU A 190 2.74 2.87 -20.94
CA LEU A 190 2.46 2.04 -19.78
C LEU A 190 3.74 1.56 -19.10
N PRO A 191 3.77 1.58 -17.76
CA PRO A 191 4.94 1.16 -17.02
C PRO A 191 4.97 -0.38 -16.88
N LEU A 192 5.61 -1.08 -17.82
CA LEU A 192 5.42 -2.54 -18.03
C LEU A 192 6.61 -3.43 -17.67
N TRP A 193 7.81 -2.90 -17.42
CA TRP A 193 8.97 -3.75 -17.09
C TRP A 193 10.03 -3.06 -16.23
N HIS A 194 10.79 -3.85 -15.47
CA HIS A 194 11.99 -3.42 -14.76
C HIS A 194 13.23 -4.00 -15.42
N CYS A 195 14.33 -3.25 -15.41
CA CYS A 195 15.61 -3.79 -15.87
C CYS A 195 16.21 -4.80 -14.86
N ASP A 196 17.15 -5.61 -15.35
CA ASP A 196 17.81 -6.68 -14.59
C ASP A 196 18.70 -6.14 -13.45
N ASN A 197 19.08 -4.86 -13.51
CA ASN A 197 19.88 -4.23 -12.46
C ASN A 197 19.03 -4.11 -11.17
N VAL A 198 19.35 -4.93 -10.17
CA VAL A 198 18.70 -4.95 -8.85
C VAL A 198 18.75 -3.57 -8.17
N GLY A 199 19.77 -2.75 -8.46
CA GLY A 199 19.88 -1.38 -7.94
C GLY A 199 19.00 -0.35 -8.66
N CYS A 200 18.44 -0.68 -9.82
CA CYS A 200 17.54 0.20 -10.57
C CYS A 200 16.09 -0.11 -10.22
N ASN A 201 15.44 0.77 -9.45
CA ASN A 201 14.01 0.66 -9.13
C ASN A 201 13.12 1.43 -10.11
N HIS A 202 13.65 1.82 -11.27
CA HIS A 202 12.87 2.51 -12.29
C HIS A 202 12.00 1.51 -13.05
N LEU A 203 10.72 1.84 -13.16
CA LEU A 203 9.74 1.10 -13.94
C LEU A 203 9.67 1.75 -15.33
N HIS A 204 9.99 0.97 -16.36
CA HIS A 204 10.14 1.47 -17.72
C HIS A 204 8.82 1.47 -18.48
N ASP A 205 8.61 2.57 -19.19
CA ASP A 205 7.43 2.83 -20.00
C ASP A 205 7.52 2.15 -21.38
N VAL A 206 6.39 1.65 -21.85
CA VAL A 206 6.20 1.06 -23.17
C VAL A 206 5.01 1.73 -23.84
N SER A 207 5.25 2.34 -24.99
CA SER A 207 4.22 3.00 -25.80
C SER A 207 3.41 1.99 -26.62
N LEU A 208 2.09 2.03 -26.46
CA LEU A 208 1.14 1.22 -27.23
C LEU A 208 0.72 1.92 -28.52
N SER A 209 0.63 1.14 -29.59
CA SER A 209 0.21 1.62 -30.92
C SER A 209 -1.19 1.12 -31.27
N ASP A 210 -1.98 1.95 -31.94
CA ASP A 210 -3.30 1.60 -32.50
C ASP A 210 -3.33 1.80 -34.02
N HIS A 211 -4.48 1.52 -34.64
CA HIS A 211 -4.69 1.65 -36.08
C HIS A 211 -4.72 3.13 -36.56
N GLN A 212 -4.63 4.09 -35.63
CA GLN A 212 -4.76 5.52 -35.89
C GLN A 212 -3.41 6.22 -36.16
N GLY A 213 -2.47 5.49 -36.75
CA GLY A 213 -1.15 6.04 -37.10
C GLY A 213 -1.22 7.30 -37.98
N GLN A 214 -2.19 7.36 -38.91
CA GLN A 214 -2.41 8.53 -39.76
C GLN A 214 -2.92 9.75 -38.97
N LEU A 215 -3.88 9.57 -38.06
CA LEU A 215 -4.37 10.66 -37.21
C LEU A 215 -3.22 11.27 -36.40
N ARG A 216 -2.36 10.43 -35.81
CA ARG A 216 -1.19 10.91 -35.05
C ARG A 216 -0.17 11.64 -35.92
N GLN A 217 0.00 11.24 -37.18
CA GLN A 217 0.83 12.00 -38.12
C GLN A 217 0.25 13.39 -38.40
N VAL A 218 -1.06 13.50 -38.59
CA VAL A 218 -1.74 14.79 -38.80
C VAL A 218 -1.64 15.69 -37.57
N ILE A 219 -1.83 15.15 -36.36
CA ILE A 219 -1.64 15.90 -35.10
C ILE A 219 -0.22 16.45 -35.02
N ASN A 220 0.79 15.59 -35.22
CA ASN A 220 2.20 16.03 -35.18
C ASN A 220 2.51 17.10 -36.23
N GLN A 221 1.88 17.06 -37.42
CA GLN A 221 2.03 18.09 -38.44
C GLN A 221 1.42 19.43 -38.01
N ILE A 222 0.21 19.40 -37.43
CA ILE A 222 -0.48 20.59 -36.91
C ILE A 222 0.34 21.21 -35.77
N ASP A 223 0.74 20.41 -34.78
CA ASP A 223 1.50 20.87 -33.61
C ASP A 223 2.85 21.47 -34.06
N SER A 224 3.61 20.75 -34.89
CA SER A 224 4.89 21.23 -35.41
C SER A 224 4.75 22.52 -36.24
N TYR A 225 3.65 22.66 -36.99
CA TYR A 225 3.38 23.88 -37.74
C TYR A 225 3.08 25.05 -36.81
N CYS A 226 2.20 24.85 -35.82
CA CYS A 226 1.83 25.89 -34.86
C CYS A 226 3.03 26.33 -34.01
N ASP A 227 3.81 25.39 -33.49
CA ASP A 227 5.03 25.67 -32.71
C ASP A 227 6.02 26.53 -33.52
N ARG A 228 6.20 26.21 -34.81
CA ARG A 228 7.14 26.90 -35.69
C ARG A 228 6.66 28.31 -36.09
N VAL A 229 5.37 28.49 -36.34
CA VAL A 229 4.82 29.73 -36.91
C VAL A 229 4.30 30.68 -35.83
N MET A 230 3.73 30.14 -34.75
CA MET A 230 3.01 30.87 -33.71
C MET A 230 3.74 30.87 -32.37
N GLY A 231 4.78 30.03 -32.21
CA GLY A 231 5.49 29.86 -30.94
C GLY A 231 4.82 28.82 -30.05
N PRO A 232 5.12 28.78 -28.74
CA PRO A 232 4.54 27.78 -27.84
C PRO A 232 3.01 27.92 -27.69
N PRO A 233 2.28 26.87 -27.26
CA PRO A 233 0.85 26.94 -27.00
C PRO A 233 0.52 27.83 -25.79
N SER A 234 -0.63 28.50 -25.84
CA SER A 234 -1.23 29.25 -24.73
C SER A 234 -1.65 28.33 -23.59
N HIS A 235 -1.79 28.86 -22.37
CA HIS A 235 -2.09 28.07 -21.16
C HIS A 235 -3.60 27.75 -20.98
N TRP A 236 -4.27 27.27 -22.02
CA TRP A 236 -5.71 26.96 -21.98
C TRP A 236 -6.06 25.86 -21.00
N SER A 237 -5.30 24.76 -20.93
CA SER A 237 -5.55 23.68 -19.96
C SER A 237 -5.63 24.20 -18.52
N ALA A 238 -4.64 25.00 -18.10
CA ALA A 238 -4.63 25.60 -16.77
C ALA A 238 -5.78 26.60 -16.59
N ALA A 239 -6.15 27.37 -17.62
CA ALA A 239 -7.26 28.31 -17.55
C ALA A 239 -8.61 27.60 -17.41
N ILE A 240 -8.82 26.51 -18.15
CA ILE A 240 -10.03 25.67 -18.10
C ILE A 240 -10.16 25.06 -16.70
N SER A 241 -9.15 24.32 -16.24
CA SER A 241 -9.23 23.65 -14.93
C SER A 241 -9.38 24.60 -13.74
N MET A 242 -8.81 25.81 -13.81
CA MET A 242 -8.99 26.80 -12.73
C MET A 242 -10.35 27.49 -12.75
N LYS A 243 -11.12 27.38 -13.84
CA LYS A 243 -12.43 28.01 -13.99
C LYS A 243 -13.60 27.05 -13.80
N SER A 244 -13.39 25.77 -14.02
CA SER A 244 -14.40 24.73 -13.85
C SER A 244 -14.51 24.21 -12.41
N ASP A 245 -13.94 24.91 -11.41
CA ASP A 245 -13.73 24.41 -10.05
C ASP A 245 -13.04 23.02 -10.01
N GLU A 246 -12.34 22.62 -11.08
CA GLU A 246 -11.47 21.42 -11.12
C GLU A 246 -10.18 21.62 -10.30
N TYR A 247 -10.17 22.52 -9.31
CA TYR A 247 -9.10 22.56 -8.32
C TYR A 247 -9.20 21.30 -7.50
N ILE A 248 -8.40 20.30 -7.88
CA ILE A 248 -8.24 19.06 -7.15
C ILE A 248 -7.67 19.46 -5.79
N ASP A 249 -8.46 19.25 -4.73
CA ASP A 249 -7.90 19.26 -3.39
C ASP A 249 -6.70 18.32 -3.40
N ASP A 250 -5.54 18.84 -3.01
CA ASP A 250 -4.33 18.05 -2.97
C ASP A 250 -4.50 16.89 -1.97
N ASP A 251 -5.36 17.03 -0.96
CA ASP A 251 -5.66 15.96 -0.01
C ASP A 251 -6.38 14.79 -0.70
N TYR A 252 -5.85 13.59 -0.47
CA TYR A 252 -6.34 12.34 -1.09
C TYR A 252 -6.24 12.29 -2.63
N GLY A 253 -5.36 13.11 -3.21
CA GLY A 253 -5.22 13.25 -4.66
C GLY A 253 -4.81 11.99 -5.44
N ASP A 254 -4.43 10.89 -4.79
CA ASP A 254 -4.16 9.58 -5.41
C ASP A 254 -5.08 8.45 -4.89
N LEU A 255 -6.20 8.79 -4.24
CA LEU A 255 -7.20 7.83 -3.75
C LEU A 255 -7.69 6.87 -4.85
N PHE A 256 -7.88 7.40 -6.05
CA PHE A 256 -8.27 6.62 -7.23
C PHE A 256 -7.24 5.54 -7.60
N ILE A 257 -5.95 5.82 -7.38
CA ILE A 257 -4.84 4.91 -7.68
C ILE A 257 -4.75 3.85 -6.60
N ILE A 258 -4.78 4.26 -5.32
CA ILE A 258 -4.62 3.32 -4.21
C ILE A 258 -5.74 2.27 -4.17
N ILE A 259 -6.98 2.65 -4.49
CA ILE A 259 -8.12 1.71 -4.58
C ILE A 259 -7.85 0.63 -5.65
N GLN A 260 -7.29 1.02 -6.79
CA GLN A 260 -7.03 0.10 -7.90
C GLN A 260 -5.76 -0.75 -7.71
N GLU A 261 -4.80 -0.28 -6.91
CA GLU A 261 -3.50 -0.95 -6.72
C GLU A 261 -3.42 -1.78 -5.43
N GLN A 262 -4.07 -1.34 -4.35
CA GLN A 262 -3.85 -1.86 -2.99
C GLN A 262 -5.03 -2.63 -2.40
N PHE A 263 -6.13 -2.77 -3.14
CA PHE A 263 -7.27 -3.59 -2.73
C PHE A 263 -7.39 -4.82 -3.64
N SER A 264 -7.59 -5.99 -3.06
CA SER A 264 -7.90 -7.20 -3.84
C SER A 264 -9.33 -7.17 -4.38
N LYS A 265 -9.68 -8.14 -5.24
CA LYS A 265 -11.06 -8.24 -5.74
C LYS A 265 -12.04 -8.41 -4.58
N GLU A 266 -11.69 -9.22 -3.59
CA GLU A 266 -12.51 -9.49 -2.41
C GLU A 266 -12.71 -8.21 -1.57
N GLU A 267 -11.64 -7.46 -1.32
CA GLU A 267 -11.72 -6.19 -0.59
C GLU A 267 -12.54 -5.14 -1.37
N ARG A 268 -12.45 -5.11 -2.69
CA ARG A 268 -13.28 -4.23 -3.54
C ARG A 268 -14.75 -4.65 -3.53
N ILE A 269 -15.05 -5.95 -3.48
CA ILE A 269 -16.43 -6.44 -3.32
C ILE A 269 -17.00 -5.97 -1.98
N ALA A 270 -16.22 -6.05 -0.90
CA ALA A 270 -16.62 -5.52 0.39
C ALA A 270 -16.88 -4.00 0.33
N LEU A 271 -15.96 -3.24 -0.30
CA LEU A 271 -16.11 -1.80 -0.51
C LEU A 271 -17.36 -1.43 -1.31
N LEU A 272 -17.61 -2.09 -2.44
CA LEU A 272 -18.80 -1.84 -3.23
C LEU A 272 -20.09 -2.27 -2.50
N SER A 273 -20.05 -3.34 -1.70
CA SER A 273 -21.20 -3.74 -0.90
C SER A 273 -21.54 -2.70 0.16
N GLU A 274 -20.53 -2.16 0.85
CA GLU A 274 -20.70 -1.09 1.85
C GLU A 274 -21.29 0.17 1.21
N LEU A 275 -20.75 0.60 0.07
CA LEU A 275 -21.30 1.73 -0.69
C LEU A 275 -22.78 1.49 -1.05
N LEU A 276 -23.15 0.29 -1.49
CA LEU A 276 -24.55 -0.03 -1.83
C LEU A 276 -25.51 -0.04 -0.63
N ASP A 277 -25.00 -0.02 0.59
CA ASP A 277 -25.79 0.06 1.82
C ASP A 277 -25.90 1.50 2.36
N ARG A 278 -25.01 2.41 1.97
CA ARG A 278 -25.07 3.85 2.31
C ARG A 278 -26.13 4.58 1.47
N PRO A 279 -26.91 5.52 2.04
CA PRO A 279 -28.01 6.18 1.32
C PRO A 279 -27.61 6.84 0.00
N ASP A 280 -26.63 7.75 0.02
CA ASP A 280 -26.29 8.58 -1.15
C ASP A 280 -25.61 7.75 -2.27
N PRO A 281 -24.57 6.93 -1.99
CA PRO A 281 -24.00 6.04 -3.00
C PRO A 281 -25.01 5.04 -3.56
N LYS A 282 -25.94 4.54 -2.74
CA LYS A 282 -26.99 3.61 -3.20
C LYS A 282 -27.91 4.25 -4.24
N GLU A 283 -28.32 5.50 -4.03
CA GLU A 283 -29.16 6.22 -4.99
C GLU A 283 -28.42 6.48 -6.32
N LEU A 284 -27.10 6.70 -6.26
CA LEU A 284 -26.24 6.86 -7.43
C LEU A 284 -26.02 5.54 -8.19
N LEU A 285 -25.70 4.46 -7.49
CA LEU A 285 -25.21 3.21 -8.10
C LEU A 285 -26.31 2.31 -8.64
N TRP A 286 -27.48 2.22 -8.00
CA TRP A 286 -28.53 1.30 -8.47
C TRP A 286 -29.08 1.61 -9.86
N PRO A 287 -29.30 2.87 -10.27
CA PRO A 287 -29.66 3.21 -11.65
C PRO A 287 -28.61 2.75 -12.66
N ILE A 288 -27.32 2.89 -12.34
CA ILE A 288 -26.20 2.45 -13.18
C ILE A 288 -26.21 0.92 -13.31
N ILE A 289 -26.36 0.20 -12.20
CA ILE A 289 -26.42 -1.27 -12.19
C ILE A 289 -27.62 -1.77 -13.02
N LYS A 290 -28.81 -1.19 -12.84
CA LYS A 290 -30.03 -1.62 -13.55
C LYS A 290 -29.97 -1.38 -15.05
N SER A 291 -29.27 -0.32 -15.49
CA SER A 291 -29.11 0.01 -16.90
C SER A 291 -27.97 -0.77 -17.57
N SER A 292 -26.96 -1.16 -16.80
CA SER A 292 -25.75 -1.81 -17.31
C SER A 292 -25.82 -3.33 -17.34
N PHE A 293 -26.58 -3.95 -16.44
CA PHE A 293 -26.63 -5.40 -16.27
C PHE A 293 -28.03 -5.95 -16.53
N LYS A 294 -28.12 -7.23 -16.93
CA LYS A 294 -29.42 -7.87 -17.14
C LYS A 294 -30.13 -8.04 -15.80
N LYS A 295 -31.45 -7.91 -15.80
CA LYS A 295 -32.28 -8.14 -14.61
C LYS A 295 -32.02 -9.46 -13.91
N THR A 296 -31.78 -10.52 -14.68
CA THR A 296 -31.44 -11.85 -14.17
C THR A 296 -30.09 -11.94 -13.45
N GLU A 297 -29.18 -10.97 -13.67
CA GLU A 297 -27.85 -10.93 -13.06
C GLU A 297 -27.89 -10.21 -11.72
N TYR A 298 -28.42 -8.97 -11.69
CA TYR A 298 -28.41 -8.16 -10.47
C TYR A 298 -29.50 -8.52 -9.45
N GLN A 299 -30.46 -9.38 -9.81
CA GLN A 299 -31.45 -9.94 -8.86
C GLN A 299 -30.95 -11.18 -8.11
N LYS A 300 -29.78 -11.72 -8.45
CA LYS A 300 -29.13 -12.76 -7.65
C LYS A 300 -28.75 -12.22 -6.27
N PRO A 301 -28.44 -13.10 -5.28
CA PRO A 301 -27.82 -12.65 -4.04
C PRO A 301 -26.64 -11.72 -4.32
N ARG A 302 -26.50 -10.63 -3.55
CA ARG A 302 -25.51 -9.58 -3.81
C ARG A 302 -24.09 -10.15 -3.92
N SER A 303 -23.73 -11.08 -3.03
CA SER A 303 -22.46 -11.80 -3.07
C SER A 303 -22.20 -12.45 -4.42
N ASP A 304 -23.20 -13.11 -4.99
CA ASP A 304 -23.08 -13.88 -6.22
C ASP A 304 -22.98 -12.96 -7.43
N PHE A 305 -23.74 -11.86 -7.42
CA PHE A 305 -23.66 -10.83 -8.46
C PHE A 305 -22.28 -10.16 -8.47
N LEU A 306 -21.81 -9.69 -7.31
CA LEU A 306 -20.54 -8.99 -7.19
C LEU A 306 -19.33 -9.90 -7.48
N ALA A 307 -19.41 -11.18 -7.10
CA ALA A 307 -18.37 -12.16 -7.44
C ALA A 307 -18.28 -12.44 -8.96
N ALA A 308 -19.43 -12.40 -9.66
CA ALA A 308 -19.53 -12.72 -11.08
C ALA A 308 -19.04 -11.59 -12.01
N ILE A 309 -19.11 -10.32 -11.58
CA ILE A 309 -18.61 -9.20 -12.37
C ILE A 309 -17.07 -9.09 -12.30
N SER A 310 -16.47 -8.47 -13.31
CA SER A 310 -15.01 -8.34 -13.39
C SER A 310 -14.48 -7.24 -12.45
N SER A 311 -13.20 -7.31 -12.10
CA SER A 311 -12.58 -6.34 -11.17
C SER A 311 -12.68 -4.91 -11.68
N GLU A 312 -12.59 -4.68 -12.99
CA GLU A 312 -12.73 -3.33 -13.56
C GLU A 312 -14.18 -2.84 -13.56
N HIS A 313 -15.18 -3.72 -13.64
CA HIS A 313 -16.58 -3.32 -13.45
C HIS A 313 -16.82 -2.87 -12.02
N ILE A 314 -16.22 -3.57 -11.04
CA ILE A 314 -16.28 -3.21 -9.63
C ILE A 314 -15.59 -1.85 -9.41
N ASN A 315 -14.36 -1.67 -9.93
CA ASN A 315 -13.63 -0.40 -9.86
C ASN A 315 -14.46 0.75 -10.45
N HIS A 316 -15.07 0.54 -11.61
CA HIS A 316 -15.85 1.58 -12.28
C HIS A 316 -17.06 2.02 -11.45
N LEU A 317 -17.72 1.09 -10.75
CA LEU A 317 -18.81 1.42 -9.84
C LEU A 317 -18.30 2.11 -8.57
N ILE A 318 -17.18 1.67 -7.99
CA ILE A 318 -16.60 2.29 -6.80
C ILE A 318 -16.18 3.74 -7.09
N LEU A 319 -15.44 3.97 -8.17
CA LEU A 319 -14.79 5.25 -8.46
C LEU A 319 -15.73 6.32 -9.01
N VAL A 320 -17.01 5.99 -9.23
CA VAL A 320 -18.06 6.96 -9.53
C VAL A 320 -18.51 7.74 -8.30
N ASN A 321 -18.31 7.21 -7.08
CA ASN A 321 -18.71 7.89 -5.85
C ASN A 321 -17.74 9.05 -5.50
N ASP A 322 -18.13 9.90 -4.55
CA ASP A 322 -17.28 10.99 -4.06
C ASP A 322 -16.16 10.52 -3.13
N ASN A 323 -15.19 11.39 -2.86
CA ASN A 323 -14.06 11.03 -2.00
C ASN A 323 -14.49 10.77 -0.55
N ILE A 324 -15.48 11.49 -0.04
CA ILE A 324 -15.94 11.41 1.35
C ILE A 324 -16.54 10.05 1.65
N ASP A 325 -17.46 9.57 0.82
CA ASP A 325 -18.07 8.25 0.94
C ASP A 325 -17.05 7.13 0.76
N LEU A 326 -16.10 7.28 -0.16
CA LEU A 326 -15.01 6.32 -0.32
C LEU A 326 -14.16 6.22 0.94
N ILE A 327 -13.78 7.35 1.53
CA ILE A 327 -12.96 7.39 2.76
C ILE A 327 -13.73 6.77 3.93
N PHE A 328 -15.00 7.14 4.12
CA PHE A 328 -15.83 6.58 5.18
C PHE A 328 -16.01 5.07 5.03
N SER A 329 -16.33 4.58 3.82
CA SER A 329 -16.51 3.15 3.59
C SER A 329 -15.21 2.37 3.79
N ILE A 330 -14.06 2.91 3.38
CA ILE A 330 -12.75 2.27 3.63
C ILE A 330 -12.47 2.17 5.14
N ASP A 331 -12.65 3.27 5.87
CA ASP A 331 -12.39 3.30 7.31
C ASP A 331 -13.34 2.37 8.09
N SER A 332 -14.63 2.37 7.74
CA SER A 332 -15.65 1.48 8.31
C SER A 332 -15.26 0.01 8.11
N LEU A 333 -14.89 -0.38 6.89
CA LEU A 333 -14.51 -1.76 6.57
C LEU A 333 -13.22 -2.22 7.25
N ILE A 334 -12.26 -1.31 7.47
CA ILE A 334 -11.06 -1.60 8.25
C ILE A 334 -11.42 -1.76 9.73
N LYS A 335 -12.29 -0.90 10.26
CA LYS A 335 -12.71 -0.94 11.67
C LYS A 335 -13.41 -2.26 12.03
N ILE A 336 -14.26 -2.77 11.15
CA ILE A 336 -15.00 -4.03 11.38
C ILE A 336 -14.22 -5.28 10.95
N ASP A 337 -12.93 -5.15 10.63
CA ASP A 337 -12.04 -6.22 10.15
C ASP A 337 -12.54 -6.92 8.86
N ALA A 338 -13.41 -6.27 8.07
CA ALA A 338 -13.82 -6.76 6.75
C ALA A 338 -12.73 -6.54 5.70
N ILE A 339 -11.92 -5.50 5.87
CA ILE A 339 -10.66 -5.28 5.16
C ILE A 339 -9.54 -5.34 6.19
N ILE A 340 -8.75 -6.42 6.16
CA ILE A 340 -7.69 -6.66 7.14
C ILE A 340 -6.40 -6.03 6.64
N VAL A 341 -5.99 -4.95 7.30
CA VAL A 341 -4.67 -4.33 7.13
C VAL A 341 -3.85 -4.66 8.39
N PRO A 342 -2.81 -5.51 8.30
CA PRO A 342 -2.01 -5.88 9.45
C PRO A 342 -1.37 -4.66 10.14
N SER A 343 -1.10 -4.80 11.43
CA SER A 343 -0.60 -3.70 12.26
C SER A 343 0.71 -3.09 11.75
N THR A 344 1.55 -3.89 11.10
CA THR A 344 2.85 -3.47 10.55
C THR A 344 2.79 -3.02 9.09
N GLU A 345 1.63 -3.15 8.43
CA GLU A 345 1.46 -2.79 7.02
C GLU A 345 1.01 -1.33 6.88
N VAL A 346 1.67 -0.63 5.94
CA VAL A 346 1.15 0.63 5.37
C VAL A 346 1.11 0.46 3.86
N ARG A 347 -0.09 0.45 3.30
CA ARG A 347 -0.31 0.31 1.85
C ARG A 347 -0.15 1.67 1.18
N ARG A 348 0.52 1.68 0.03
CA ARG A 348 0.84 2.86 -0.80
C ARG A 348 0.76 2.48 -2.28
N ALA A 349 0.43 3.41 -3.16
CA ALA A 349 0.56 3.19 -4.60
C ALA A 349 2.00 2.80 -4.96
N ARG A 350 2.16 1.77 -5.81
CA ARG A 350 3.47 1.17 -6.14
C ARG A 350 3.92 1.49 -7.55
N THR A 351 3.03 1.45 -8.54
CA THR A 351 3.42 1.61 -9.96
C THR A 351 3.27 3.04 -10.44
N ASN A 352 2.38 3.83 -9.83
CA ASN A 352 2.17 5.22 -10.19
C ASN A 352 2.47 6.13 -8.99
N HIS A 353 3.53 6.93 -9.10
CA HIS A 353 3.72 8.04 -8.18
C HIS A 353 2.89 9.21 -8.66
N SER A 354 1.92 9.63 -7.85
CA SER A 354 1.27 10.91 -8.06
C SER A 354 2.31 12.03 -7.96
N SER A 355 2.26 12.99 -8.89
CA SER A 355 3.06 14.22 -8.83
C SER A 355 2.49 15.23 -7.81
N LEU A 356 1.41 14.86 -7.12
CA LEU A 356 0.71 15.70 -6.15
C LEU A 356 1.50 15.80 -4.83
N SER A 357 1.18 16.84 -4.08
CA SER A 357 1.85 17.17 -2.80
C SER A 357 1.49 16.19 -1.68
N SER A 358 0.35 15.50 -1.79
CA SER A 358 -0.09 14.47 -0.85
C SER A 358 -0.17 13.07 -1.50
N ARG A 359 -0.09 12.04 -0.65
CA ARG A 359 -0.20 10.63 -0.99
C ARG A 359 -1.10 9.92 0.00
N CYS A 360 -1.96 9.06 -0.52
CA CYS A 360 -2.82 8.22 0.27
C CYS A 360 -2.01 7.09 0.89
N GLU A 361 -2.31 6.82 2.15
CA GLU A 361 -1.75 5.67 2.85
C GLU A 361 -2.87 4.97 3.62
N ILE A 362 -2.85 3.63 3.62
CA ILE A 362 -3.84 2.83 4.35
C ILE A 362 -3.11 1.99 5.39
N SER A 363 -3.61 2.01 6.63
CA SER A 363 -3.13 1.17 7.72
C SER A 363 -4.32 0.56 8.48
N SER A 364 -4.03 -0.18 9.55
CA SER A 364 -5.05 -0.65 10.49
C SER A 364 -5.83 0.48 11.20
N LEU A 365 -5.43 1.75 11.04
CA LEU A 365 -6.11 2.94 11.58
C LEU A 365 -6.99 3.65 10.54
N GLY A 366 -7.12 3.10 9.33
CA GLY A 366 -7.87 3.69 8.22
C GLY A 366 -6.99 4.28 7.11
N ILE A 367 -7.60 5.05 6.22
CA ILE A 367 -6.93 5.77 5.13
C ILE A 367 -6.58 7.21 5.53
N ARG A 368 -5.41 7.73 5.13
CA ARG A 368 -5.01 9.13 5.34
C ARG A 368 -4.46 9.77 4.08
N SER A 369 -4.45 11.11 4.06
CA SER A 369 -3.67 11.93 3.13
C SER A 369 -2.36 12.38 3.79
N ALA A 370 -1.22 11.88 3.32
CA ALA A 370 0.12 12.21 3.82
C ALA A 370 0.86 13.12 2.83
N GLY A 371 1.14 14.37 3.21
CA GLY A 371 1.85 15.32 2.32
C GLY A 371 2.36 16.58 3.02
N ILE A 372 1.54 17.15 3.90
CA ILE A 372 1.91 18.31 4.71
C ILE A 372 2.62 17.82 5.98
N ASN A 373 3.56 18.61 6.50
CA ASN A 373 4.17 18.35 7.80
C ASN A 373 3.06 18.19 8.87
N PRO A 374 2.97 17.04 9.57
CA PRO A 374 1.83 16.73 10.43
C PRO A 374 1.69 17.69 11.61
N ILE A 375 2.80 18.26 12.10
CA ILE A 375 2.77 19.26 13.18
C ILE A 375 2.11 20.56 12.68
N ILE A 376 2.42 20.99 11.46
CA ILE A 376 1.82 22.20 10.87
C ILE A 376 0.33 21.97 10.63
N LYS A 377 -0.05 20.83 10.03
CA LYS A 377 -1.46 20.45 9.79
C LYS A 377 -2.25 20.41 11.11
N THR A 378 -1.67 19.83 12.16
CA THR A 378 -2.27 19.81 13.51
C THR A 378 -2.43 21.22 14.09
N ALA A 379 -1.41 22.07 13.99
CA ALA A 379 -1.48 23.43 14.51
C ALA A 379 -2.56 24.25 13.81
N GLN A 380 -2.70 24.07 12.48
CA GLN A 380 -3.71 24.74 11.66
C GLN A 380 -5.12 24.27 12.05
N ILE A 381 -5.40 22.96 11.96
CA ILE A 381 -6.76 22.42 12.18
C ILE A 381 -7.25 22.64 13.61
N VAL A 382 -6.37 22.54 14.61
CA VAL A 382 -6.73 22.84 16.00
C VAL A 382 -7.03 24.33 16.14
N TRP A 383 -6.22 25.22 15.57
CA TRP A 383 -6.49 26.64 15.66
C TRP A 383 -7.81 27.02 14.95
N GLU A 384 -8.05 26.50 13.74
CA GLU A 384 -9.29 26.69 12.97
C GLU A 384 -10.51 26.20 13.77
N ALA A 385 -10.42 25.02 14.39
CA ALA A 385 -11.50 24.49 15.23
C ALA A 385 -11.87 25.44 16.38
N TYR A 386 -10.89 26.03 17.05
CA TYR A 386 -11.15 26.98 18.14
C TYR A 386 -11.59 28.36 17.65
N ASP A 387 -11.12 28.82 16.47
CA ASP A 387 -11.52 30.11 15.89
C ASP A 387 -12.99 30.07 15.43
N GLU A 388 -13.36 29.04 14.67
CA GLU A 388 -14.73 28.82 14.18
C GLU A 388 -15.75 28.63 15.31
N ASN A 389 -15.32 28.08 16.45
CA ASN A 389 -16.16 27.94 17.64
C ASN A 389 -16.10 29.15 18.59
N GLY A 390 -15.33 30.21 18.27
CA GLY A 390 -15.21 31.41 19.12
C GLY A 390 -14.49 31.18 20.46
N SER A 391 -13.68 30.13 20.58
CA SER A 391 -13.06 29.64 21.82
C SER A 391 -11.55 29.92 21.92
N LEU A 392 -11.01 30.88 21.17
CA LEU A 392 -9.57 31.22 21.18
C LEU A 392 -9.00 31.61 22.56
N SER A 393 -9.84 32.12 23.46
CA SER A 393 -9.46 32.42 24.86
C SER A 393 -9.19 31.14 25.65
N GLU A 394 -10.01 30.10 25.46
CA GLU A 394 -9.81 28.77 26.05
C GLU A 394 -8.54 28.13 25.51
N LEU A 395 -8.30 28.20 24.19
CA LEU A 395 -7.06 27.70 23.60
C LEU A 395 -5.82 28.38 24.20
N SER A 396 -5.89 29.69 24.44
CA SER A 396 -4.79 30.45 25.06
C SER A 396 -4.51 29.98 26.49
N TRP A 397 -5.57 29.70 27.26
CA TRP A 397 -5.48 29.18 28.62
C TRP A 397 -4.89 27.76 28.64
N ARG A 398 -5.41 26.85 27.80
CA ARG A 398 -4.93 25.46 27.72
C ARG A 398 -3.49 25.36 27.25
N ALA A 399 -3.09 26.19 26.30
CA ALA A 399 -1.70 26.29 25.86
C ALA A 399 -0.78 27.03 26.88
N LEU A 400 -1.31 27.44 28.04
CA LEU A 400 -0.63 28.15 29.11
C LEU A 400 0.09 29.43 28.65
N LYS A 401 -0.48 30.14 27.66
CA LYS A 401 0.07 31.40 27.14
C LYS A 401 -0.45 32.58 27.97
N ALA A 402 0.48 33.36 28.54
CA ALA A 402 0.17 34.39 29.54
C ALA A 402 -0.49 35.69 28.99
N ALA A 403 -0.50 35.95 27.67
CA ALA A 403 -1.10 37.17 27.10
C ALA A 403 -1.50 37.06 25.61
N GLY A 404 -2.69 37.60 25.28
CA GLY A 404 -3.23 37.76 23.92
C GLY A 404 -4.05 36.57 23.41
N PRO A 405 -4.83 36.73 22.31
CA PRO A 405 -5.57 35.64 21.69
C PRO A 405 -4.62 34.58 21.11
N ALA A 406 -5.08 33.34 21.06
CA ALA A 406 -4.31 32.24 20.48
C ALA A 406 -4.12 32.47 18.98
N THR A 407 -2.88 32.27 18.53
CA THR A 407 -2.49 32.30 17.12
C THR A 407 -2.10 30.89 16.68
N PRO A 408 -2.00 30.57 15.38
CA PRO A 408 -1.46 29.29 14.92
C PRO A 408 -0.08 28.97 15.54
N GLY A 409 0.77 29.99 15.73
CA GLY A 409 2.05 29.86 16.42
C GLY A 409 1.98 29.45 17.89
N THR A 410 0.84 29.68 18.57
CA THR A 410 0.62 29.23 19.96
C THR A 410 0.50 27.71 20.01
N VAL A 411 -0.28 27.11 19.10
CA VAL A 411 -0.44 25.66 19.02
C VAL A 411 0.88 25.00 18.63
N LEU A 412 1.61 25.59 17.68
CA LEU A 412 2.93 25.11 17.29
C LEU A 412 3.93 25.12 18.47
N GLN A 413 3.93 26.17 19.31
CA GLN A 413 4.74 26.20 20.52
C GLN A 413 4.37 25.10 21.51
N TYR A 414 3.07 24.81 21.66
CA TYR A 414 2.58 23.71 22.50
C TYR A 414 3.08 22.35 21.98
N LEU A 415 2.94 22.09 20.68
CA LEU A 415 3.39 20.86 20.02
C LEU A 415 4.91 20.66 20.05
N ASN A 416 5.68 21.74 20.18
CA ASN A 416 7.14 21.64 20.37
C ASN A 416 7.52 21.25 21.82
N ALA A 417 6.65 21.49 22.79
CA ALA A 417 6.89 21.21 24.20
C ALA A 417 6.25 19.90 24.68
N LYS A 418 5.22 19.42 23.98
CA LYS A 418 4.41 18.25 24.33
C LYS A 418 4.35 17.25 23.19
N SER A 419 4.14 15.98 23.51
CA SER A 419 3.92 14.98 22.46
C SER A 419 2.61 15.26 21.71
N PRO A 420 2.50 14.87 20.43
CA PRO A 420 1.25 15.02 19.67
C PRO A 420 0.06 14.34 20.36
N LYS A 421 0.26 13.17 20.97
CA LYS A 421 -0.80 12.44 21.68
C LYS A 421 -1.33 13.19 22.89
N GLU A 422 -0.44 13.80 23.68
CA GLU A 422 -0.85 14.70 24.78
C GLU A 422 -1.62 15.90 24.24
N ALA A 423 -1.18 16.50 23.13
CA ALA A 423 -1.88 17.65 22.55
C ALA A 423 -3.30 17.31 22.06
N ILE A 424 -3.52 16.13 21.46
CA ILE A 424 -4.87 15.68 21.09
C ILE A 424 -5.74 15.50 22.34
N SER A 425 -5.21 14.88 23.40
CA SER A 425 -5.95 14.73 24.66
C SER A 425 -6.30 16.09 25.30
N ASP A 426 -5.34 17.01 25.35
CA ASP A 426 -5.45 18.26 26.11
C ASP A 426 -6.22 19.36 25.36
N LEU A 427 -6.12 19.38 24.03
CA LEU A 427 -6.65 20.45 23.18
C LEU A 427 -7.84 20.01 22.32
N VAL A 428 -7.99 18.71 22.00
CA VAL A 428 -9.07 18.23 21.11
C VAL A 428 -10.14 17.50 21.91
N LEU A 429 -9.79 16.37 22.53
CA LEU A 429 -10.73 15.47 23.22
C LEU A 429 -11.33 16.04 24.51
N CYS A 430 -10.93 17.25 24.88
CA CYS A 430 -11.41 17.96 26.06
C CYS A 430 -12.74 18.72 25.86
N SER A 431 -13.17 18.90 24.60
CA SER A 431 -14.44 19.56 24.24
C SER A 431 -15.12 18.76 23.13
N SER A 432 -16.44 18.54 23.29
CA SER A 432 -17.27 17.88 22.28
C SER A 432 -17.34 18.67 20.98
N GLU A 433 -17.43 19.99 21.06
CA GLU A 433 -17.56 20.90 19.92
C GLU A 433 -16.28 20.89 19.08
N ILE A 434 -15.12 21.02 19.75
CA ILE A 434 -13.81 20.99 19.09
C ILE A 434 -13.53 19.61 18.50
N SER A 435 -13.84 18.54 19.25
CA SER A 435 -13.70 17.17 18.76
C SER A 435 -14.54 16.96 17.51
N GLN A 436 -15.82 17.34 17.52
CA GLN A 436 -16.71 17.15 16.38
C GLN A 436 -16.24 17.91 15.14
N TYR A 437 -15.78 19.15 15.31
CA TYR A 437 -15.21 19.93 14.21
C TYR A 437 -14.04 19.19 13.57
N ILE A 438 -13.04 18.79 14.38
CA ILE A 438 -11.84 18.12 13.88
C ILE A 438 -12.17 16.78 13.25
N MET A 439 -13.08 16.01 13.84
CA MET A 439 -13.50 14.73 13.26
C MET A 439 -14.19 14.90 11.90
N ASN A 440 -15.04 15.93 11.74
CA ASN A 440 -15.66 16.23 10.45
C ASN A 440 -14.60 16.65 9.42
N SER A 441 -13.68 17.54 9.79
CA SER A 441 -12.58 17.99 8.92
C SER A 441 -11.62 16.86 8.52
N LEU A 442 -11.46 15.84 9.36
CA LEU A 442 -10.60 14.67 9.10
C LEU A 442 -11.37 13.47 8.54
N ILE A 443 -12.68 13.59 8.33
CA ILE A 443 -13.56 12.53 7.82
C ILE A 443 -13.47 11.27 8.72
N ILE A 444 -13.64 11.49 10.04
CA ILE A 444 -13.60 10.45 11.07
C ILE A 444 -15.01 10.21 11.58
N GLU A 445 -15.49 8.97 11.44
CA GLU A 445 -16.71 8.51 12.10
C GLU A 445 -16.41 8.01 13.52
N LEU A 446 -17.29 8.37 14.46
CA LEU A 446 -17.26 7.91 15.86
C LEU A 446 -17.95 6.56 15.99
N TYR A 447 -17.35 5.67 16.78
CA TYR A 447 -17.92 4.37 17.12
C TYR A 447 -18.18 4.28 18.61
N ASP A 448 -19.30 3.68 18.99
CA ASP A 448 -19.77 3.61 20.39
C ASP A 448 -18.80 2.86 21.32
N ASP A 449 -17.98 1.94 20.79
CA ASP A 449 -17.06 1.08 21.52
C ASP A 449 -15.60 1.59 21.54
N GLU A 450 -15.33 2.77 20.98
CA GLU A 450 -13.99 3.29 20.81
C GLU A 450 -13.45 3.99 22.07
N THR A 451 -12.23 3.62 22.49
CA THR A 451 -11.54 4.28 23.60
C THR A 451 -10.92 5.61 23.15
N ASN A 452 -10.75 6.55 24.07
CA ASN A 452 -10.07 7.83 23.79
C ASN A 452 -8.67 7.65 23.22
N ASP A 453 -7.94 6.62 23.66
CA ASP A 453 -6.61 6.30 23.12
C ASP A 453 -6.67 5.84 21.66
N ALA A 454 -7.63 4.98 21.31
CA ALA A 454 -7.82 4.52 19.93
C ALA A 454 -8.28 5.65 19.01
N LEU A 455 -9.19 6.50 19.49
CA LEU A 455 -9.61 7.70 18.76
C LEU A 455 -8.44 8.68 18.57
N SER A 456 -7.62 8.90 19.60
CA SER A 456 -6.41 9.73 19.50
C SER A 456 -5.46 9.21 18.44
N ASP A 457 -5.23 7.90 18.39
CA ASP A 457 -4.35 7.26 17.41
C ASP A 457 -4.90 7.41 15.98
N ARG A 458 -6.23 7.31 15.78
CA ARG A 458 -6.90 7.58 14.49
C ARG A 458 -6.78 9.04 14.06
N ILE A 459 -6.98 10.00 14.97
CA ILE A 459 -6.82 11.43 14.70
C ILE A 459 -5.37 11.71 14.28
N LEU A 460 -4.39 11.23 15.06
CA LEU A 460 -2.96 11.39 14.74
C LEU A 460 -2.60 10.76 13.38
N TRP A 461 -3.15 9.58 13.08
CA TRP A 461 -2.96 8.94 11.79
C TRP A 461 -3.46 9.83 10.65
N LYS A 462 -4.70 10.33 10.72
CA LYS A 462 -5.31 11.21 9.72
C LYS A 462 -4.59 12.55 9.55
N LEU A 463 -3.96 13.05 10.62
CA LEU A 463 -3.12 14.25 10.59
C LEU A 463 -1.75 14.02 9.94
N GLY A 464 -1.37 12.77 9.68
CA GLY A 464 -0.12 12.41 8.99
C GLY A 464 1.01 11.93 9.93
N PHE A 465 0.75 11.67 11.21
CA PHE A 465 1.77 11.12 12.12
C PHE A 465 1.94 9.61 11.94
N ASP A 466 3.18 9.13 11.99
CA ASP A 466 3.47 7.69 12.02
C ASP A 466 3.21 7.12 13.43
N VAL A 467 1.96 6.79 13.69
CA VAL A 467 1.52 6.20 14.97
C VAL A 467 1.99 4.74 15.06
N PRO A 468 2.71 4.35 16.13
CA PRO A 468 3.08 2.95 16.36
C PRO A 468 1.85 2.06 16.46
N ARG A 469 1.86 0.95 15.73
CA ARG A 469 0.77 -0.03 15.70
C ARG A 469 1.31 -1.38 16.16
N TYR A 470 0.59 -2.02 17.07
CA TYR A 470 1.01 -3.28 17.66
C TYR A 470 -0.06 -4.34 17.43
N GLY A 471 0.38 -5.56 17.13
CA GLY A 471 -0.49 -6.73 17.09
C GLY A 471 -1.14 -7.00 18.45
N ARG A 472 -2.27 -7.70 18.45
CA ARG A 472 -3.05 -7.99 19.67
C ARG A 472 -2.65 -9.31 20.33
N GLU A 473 -1.76 -10.09 19.72
CA GLU A 473 -1.46 -11.47 20.12
C GLU A 473 -0.86 -11.53 21.53
N HIS A 474 0.15 -10.70 21.78
CA HIS A 474 0.84 -10.68 23.07
C HIS A 474 -0.03 -10.07 24.17
N SER A 475 -0.73 -8.97 23.89
CA SER A 475 -1.64 -8.33 24.85
C SER A 475 -2.82 -9.22 25.18
N ASN A 476 -3.37 -9.96 24.20
CA ASN A 476 -4.41 -10.96 24.44
C ASN A 476 -3.92 -12.10 25.33
N LEU A 477 -2.69 -12.60 25.14
CA LEU A 477 -2.13 -13.63 26.02
C LEU A 477 -2.03 -13.14 27.46
N LEU A 478 -1.47 -11.95 27.69
CA LEU A 478 -1.34 -11.38 29.03
C LEU A 478 -2.71 -11.14 29.68
N ARG A 479 -3.66 -10.59 28.93
CA ARG A 479 -5.03 -10.39 29.41
C ARG A 479 -5.69 -11.72 29.78
N ASN A 480 -5.53 -12.76 28.97
CA ASN A 480 -6.11 -14.07 29.27
C ASN A 480 -5.41 -14.78 30.44
N LEU A 481 -4.13 -14.53 30.67
CA LEU A 481 -3.45 -14.95 31.91
C LEU A 481 -4.05 -14.25 33.13
N ASP A 482 -4.32 -12.94 33.03
CA ASP A 482 -4.96 -12.17 34.11
C ASP A 482 -6.39 -12.67 34.38
N LEU A 483 -7.21 -12.82 33.34
CA LEU A 483 -8.57 -13.36 33.46
C LEU A 483 -8.58 -14.77 34.06
N PHE A 484 -7.68 -15.65 33.63
CA PHE A 484 -7.56 -16.99 34.18
C PHE A 484 -7.17 -16.95 35.66
N ARG A 485 -6.22 -16.09 36.03
CA ARG A 485 -5.81 -15.90 37.43
C ARG A 485 -6.96 -15.39 38.29
N ASP A 486 -7.70 -14.39 37.82
CA ASP A 486 -8.79 -13.78 38.57
C ASP A 486 -9.93 -14.79 38.78
N VAL A 487 -10.30 -15.55 37.74
CA VAL A 487 -11.27 -16.66 37.86
C VAL A 487 -10.83 -17.69 38.90
N LEU A 488 -9.54 -18.03 38.96
CA LEU A 488 -9.00 -18.98 39.94
C LEU A 488 -9.02 -18.43 41.38
N ILE A 489 -8.69 -17.15 41.57
CA ILE A 489 -8.67 -16.50 42.90
C ILE A 489 -10.08 -16.38 43.48
N GLU A 490 -11.09 -16.17 42.63
CA GLU A 490 -12.49 -16.10 43.07
C GLU A 490 -13.02 -17.43 43.63
N GLN A 491 -12.37 -18.56 43.33
CA GLN A 491 -12.84 -19.87 43.79
C GLN A 491 -12.45 -20.11 45.25
N SER A 492 -13.44 -20.03 46.14
CA SER A 492 -13.30 -20.32 47.57
C SER A 492 -13.87 -21.70 47.90
N GLY A 493 -13.02 -22.71 48.09
CA GLY A 493 -13.42 -24.06 48.52
C GLY A 493 -13.48 -25.11 47.40
N PRO A 494 -14.17 -26.25 47.62
CA PRO A 494 -14.25 -27.33 46.63
C PRO A 494 -14.95 -26.87 45.35
N LEU A 495 -14.35 -27.15 44.20
CA LEU A 495 -14.88 -26.74 42.89
C LEU A 495 -16.17 -27.50 42.56
N ASP A 496 -17.29 -26.78 42.47
CA ASP A 496 -18.53 -27.28 41.88
C ASP A 496 -18.46 -27.27 40.34
N GLU A 497 -19.50 -27.76 39.67
CA GLU A 497 -19.47 -27.85 38.20
C GLU A 497 -19.55 -26.47 37.52
N ILE A 498 -20.19 -25.49 38.15
CA ILE A 498 -20.29 -24.11 37.62
C ILE A 498 -18.91 -23.44 37.64
N ALA A 499 -18.17 -23.59 38.75
CA ALA A 499 -16.80 -23.12 38.89
C ALA A 499 -15.87 -23.79 37.88
N ARG A 500 -15.98 -25.12 37.70
CA ARG A 500 -15.19 -25.84 36.68
C ARG A 500 -15.47 -25.33 35.28
N GLU A 501 -16.72 -25.06 34.94
CA GLU A 501 -17.08 -24.56 33.61
C GLU A 501 -16.52 -23.15 33.36
N LYS A 502 -16.55 -22.27 34.35
CA LYS A 502 -15.89 -20.95 34.28
C LYS A 502 -14.38 -21.07 34.07
N ILE A 503 -13.73 -21.99 34.79
CA ILE A 503 -12.29 -22.28 34.63
C ILE A 503 -11.99 -22.85 33.24
N ARG A 504 -12.85 -23.73 32.70
CA ARG A 504 -12.71 -24.25 31.33
C ARG A 504 -12.79 -23.13 30.30
N SER A 505 -13.83 -22.31 30.38
CA SER A 505 -14.06 -21.21 29.44
C SER A 505 -12.87 -20.22 29.40
N SER A 506 -12.35 -19.82 30.56
CA SER A 506 -11.15 -18.97 30.63
C SER A 506 -9.87 -19.69 30.19
N GLY A 507 -9.72 -20.97 30.53
CA GLY A 507 -8.56 -21.79 30.16
C GLY A 507 -8.43 -22.03 28.66
N VAL A 508 -9.54 -22.28 27.94
CA VAL A 508 -9.53 -22.54 26.49
C VAL A 508 -8.92 -21.37 25.73
N ASN A 509 -9.37 -20.15 26.00
CA ASN A 509 -8.83 -18.95 25.35
C ASN A 509 -7.34 -18.77 25.66
N LEU A 510 -6.94 -18.95 26.93
CA LEU A 510 -5.54 -18.89 27.34
C LEU A 510 -4.67 -19.88 26.55
N PHE A 511 -5.09 -21.14 26.42
CA PHE A 511 -4.29 -22.16 25.75
C PHE A 511 -4.15 -21.90 24.25
N VAL A 512 -5.19 -21.41 23.57
CA VAL A 512 -5.11 -21.02 22.15
C VAL A 512 -4.04 -19.93 21.94
N HIS A 513 -4.05 -18.88 22.77
CA HIS A 513 -3.03 -17.82 22.66
C HIS A 513 -1.63 -18.28 23.07
N LEU A 514 -1.53 -19.21 24.02
CA LEU A 514 -0.26 -19.79 24.42
C LEU A 514 0.33 -20.71 23.35
N GLU A 515 -0.50 -21.48 22.65
CA GLU A 515 -0.08 -22.29 21.49
C GLU A 515 0.49 -21.39 20.40
N ASN A 516 -0.21 -20.32 20.03
CA ASN A 516 0.28 -19.32 19.07
C ASN A 516 1.61 -18.69 19.55
N PHE A 517 1.71 -18.37 20.84
CA PHE A 517 2.94 -17.81 21.42
C PHE A 517 4.13 -18.76 21.30
N LEU A 518 3.95 -20.04 21.64
CA LEU A 518 5.00 -21.06 21.55
C LEU A 518 5.36 -21.36 20.09
N GLU A 519 4.37 -21.36 19.18
CA GLU A 519 4.58 -21.52 17.75
C GLU A 519 5.46 -20.39 17.19
N ASN A 520 5.16 -19.13 17.52
CA ASN A 520 5.98 -17.96 17.19
C ASN A 520 7.37 -18.04 17.79
N LEU A 521 7.48 -18.45 19.07
CA LEU A 521 8.77 -18.58 19.75
C LEU A 521 9.68 -19.61 19.05
N ILE A 522 9.16 -20.80 18.73
CA ILE A 522 9.96 -21.85 18.08
C ILE A 522 10.32 -21.43 16.66
N SER A 523 9.33 -21.04 15.86
CA SER A 523 9.52 -20.72 14.45
C SER A 523 10.50 -19.55 14.23
N TYR A 524 10.36 -18.47 15.01
CA TYR A 524 11.27 -17.33 14.94
C TYR A 524 12.71 -17.71 15.24
N ASN A 525 12.97 -18.45 16.33
CA ASN A 525 14.34 -18.75 16.71
C ASN A 525 15.00 -19.77 15.77
N VAL A 526 14.22 -20.71 15.21
CA VAL A 526 14.74 -21.61 14.16
C VAL A 526 15.11 -20.80 12.92
N TRP A 527 14.18 -19.98 12.42
CA TRP A 527 14.39 -19.10 11.27
C TRP A 527 15.56 -18.13 11.46
N LEU A 528 15.69 -17.54 12.64
CA LEU A 528 16.75 -16.59 12.96
C LEU A 528 18.13 -17.19 12.71
N PHE A 529 18.35 -18.47 13.00
CA PHE A 529 19.68 -19.07 12.90
C PHE A 529 19.90 -19.86 11.62
N SER A 530 18.87 -20.44 11.01
CA SER A 530 19.01 -21.29 9.82
C SER A 530 18.97 -20.55 8.49
N ASN A 531 18.53 -19.28 8.47
CA ASN A 531 18.20 -18.59 7.23
C ASN A 531 19.31 -17.65 6.73
N ASP A 532 19.34 -17.41 5.42
CA ASP A 532 20.24 -16.45 4.76
C ASP A 532 19.63 -15.04 4.78
N HIS A 533 19.78 -14.33 5.89
CA HIS A 533 19.16 -13.02 6.06
C HIS A 533 19.69 -11.94 5.13
N TYR A 534 20.90 -12.11 4.59
CA TYR A 534 21.45 -11.18 3.62
C TYR A 534 20.69 -11.27 2.29
N ASN A 535 20.48 -12.49 1.79
CA ASN A 535 19.70 -12.72 0.57
C ASN A 535 18.20 -12.38 0.76
N ASP A 536 17.66 -12.63 1.95
CA ASP A 536 16.26 -12.29 2.30
C ASP A 536 16.05 -10.82 2.70
N SER A 537 17.07 -9.96 2.54
CA SER A 537 16.99 -8.51 2.78
C SER A 537 16.54 -8.14 4.21
N PHE A 538 16.82 -9.01 5.18
CA PHE A 538 16.45 -8.85 6.60
C PHE A 538 14.94 -8.62 6.79
N ILE A 539 14.10 -9.37 6.08
CA ILE A 539 12.65 -9.31 6.22
C ILE A 539 12.16 -10.51 7.02
N TYR A 540 11.51 -10.26 8.14
CA TYR A 540 10.80 -11.30 8.89
C TYR A 540 9.38 -11.47 8.37
N LYS A 541 9.09 -12.67 7.86
CA LYS A 541 7.73 -13.13 7.53
C LYS A 541 7.40 -14.33 8.40
N TYR A 542 6.33 -14.25 9.19
CA TYR A 542 5.92 -15.34 10.08
C TYR A 542 5.72 -16.67 9.33
N ARG A 543 5.13 -16.62 8.13
CA ARG A 543 4.93 -17.77 7.24
C ARG A 543 6.24 -18.50 6.92
N LEU A 544 7.27 -17.77 6.53
CA LEU A 544 8.58 -18.36 6.20
C LEU A 544 9.23 -18.99 7.42
N ALA A 545 9.04 -18.38 8.60
CA ALA A 545 9.52 -18.93 9.84
C ALA A 545 8.85 -20.27 10.19
N LEU A 546 7.53 -20.40 10.01
CA LEU A 546 6.80 -21.66 10.18
C LEU A 546 7.28 -22.77 9.24
N GLU A 547 7.51 -22.44 7.98
CA GLU A 547 7.95 -23.38 6.94
C GLU A 547 9.40 -23.84 7.12
N CYS A 548 10.19 -23.08 7.86
CA CYS A 548 11.58 -23.40 8.15
C CYS A 548 11.73 -24.55 9.17
N VAL A 549 10.85 -24.61 10.17
CA VAL A 549 10.93 -25.59 11.28
C VAL A 549 11.05 -27.05 10.80
N PRO A 550 10.17 -27.58 9.93
CA PRO A 550 10.26 -28.97 9.50
C PRO A 550 11.47 -29.25 8.59
N LYS A 551 11.99 -28.24 7.88
CA LYS A 551 13.18 -28.37 7.03
C LYS A 551 14.46 -28.53 7.87
N VAL A 552 14.50 -27.87 9.02
CA VAL A 552 15.68 -27.83 9.91
C VAL A 552 15.65 -28.94 10.96
N ILE A 553 14.52 -29.10 11.66
CA ILE A 553 14.40 -30.05 12.78
C ILE A 553 13.96 -31.44 12.30
N GLY A 554 13.14 -31.51 11.24
CA GLY A 554 12.50 -32.75 10.81
C GLY A 554 11.42 -33.26 11.78
N PRO A 555 10.84 -34.45 11.50
CA PRO A 555 9.84 -35.07 12.38
C PRO A 555 10.44 -35.60 13.69
N ILE A 556 9.67 -35.55 14.78
CA ILE A 556 10.09 -36.02 16.12
C ILE A 556 9.22 -37.20 16.54
N GLY A 557 9.74 -38.42 16.40
CA GLY A 557 8.96 -39.64 16.65
C GLY A 557 7.70 -39.68 15.78
N ASP A 558 6.53 -39.86 16.40
CA ASP A 558 5.23 -39.84 15.73
C ASP A 558 4.61 -38.42 15.59
N THR A 559 5.31 -37.38 16.07
CA THR A 559 4.82 -35.99 16.01
C THR A 559 5.38 -35.24 14.80
N SER A 560 4.49 -34.57 14.06
CA SER A 560 4.85 -33.75 12.89
C SER A 560 4.43 -32.30 13.09
N TRP A 561 5.30 -31.39 12.68
CA TRP A 561 5.03 -29.96 12.63
C TRP A 561 4.20 -29.63 11.39
N ASN A 562 3.11 -28.90 11.57
CA ASN A 562 2.33 -28.35 10.48
C ASN A 562 2.99 -27.04 9.99
N PRO A 563 3.56 -26.99 8.76
CA PRO A 563 4.12 -25.75 8.22
C PRO A 563 3.03 -24.70 7.96
N LEU A 564 1.74 -25.06 7.99
CA LEU A 564 0.64 -24.12 7.88
C LEU A 564 0.31 -23.40 9.20
N GLY A 565 0.92 -23.81 10.32
CA GLY A 565 0.60 -23.34 11.66
C GLY A 565 -0.51 -24.16 12.32
N GLY A 566 -1.00 -23.71 13.48
CA GLY A 566 -2.06 -24.40 14.23
C GLY A 566 -1.58 -25.70 14.87
N ASN A 567 -0.32 -25.75 15.28
CA ASN A 567 0.25 -26.90 15.96
C ASN A 567 -0.32 -27.04 17.37
N THR A 568 -0.77 -28.25 17.72
CA THR A 568 -1.28 -28.52 19.07
C THR A 568 -0.18 -28.39 20.13
N LEU A 569 -0.56 -28.07 21.37
CA LEU A 569 0.35 -27.93 22.49
C LEU A 569 1.34 -29.11 22.66
N GLY A 570 0.89 -30.36 22.47
CA GLY A 570 1.76 -31.53 22.59
C GLY A 570 2.89 -31.55 21.55
N VAL A 571 2.57 -31.16 20.31
CA VAL A 571 3.56 -30.98 19.24
C VAL A 571 4.51 -29.83 19.60
N LEU A 572 3.96 -28.69 20.01
CA LEU A 572 4.76 -27.51 20.38
C LEU A 572 5.76 -27.79 21.49
N LEU A 573 5.39 -28.49 22.57
CA LEU A 573 6.31 -28.85 23.65
C LEU A 573 7.43 -29.80 23.19
N SER A 574 7.13 -30.70 22.26
CA SER A 574 8.11 -31.62 21.67
C SER A 574 9.12 -30.85 20.80
N TYR A 575 8.63 -29.96 19.93
CA TYR A 575 9.47 -29.11 19.08
C TYR A 575 10.22 -28.03 19.85
N LEU A 576 9.70 -27.55 20.99
CA LEU A 576 10.43 -26.65 21.90
C LEU A 576 11.69 -27.33 22.45
N SER A 577 11.59 -28.60 22.82
CA SER A 577 12.74 -29.39 23.31
C SER A 577 13.73 -29.73 22.19
N ALA A 578 13.21 -30.08 21.00
CA ALA A 578 14.05 -30.40 19.84
C ALA A 578 14.78 -29.16 19.28
N SER A 579 14.12 -28.01 19.22
CA SER A 579 14.76 -26.75 18.79
C SER A 579 15.90 -26.35 19.72
N LEU A 580 15.74 -26.50 21.04
CA LEU A 580 16.84 -26.31 21.99
C LEU A 580 18.01 -27.27 21.73
N THR A 581 17.72 -28.56 21.51
CA THR A 581 18.74 -29.57 21.23
C THR A 581 19.51 -29.24 19.94
N TRP A 582 18.79 -28.81 18.90
CA TRP A 582 19.37 -28.36 17.64
C TRP A 582 20.27 -27.14 17.83
N MET A 583 19.80 -26.11 18.54
CA MET A 583 20.59 -24.90 18.83
C MET A 583 21.87 -25.20 19.61
N GLU A 584 21.79 -26.03 20.65
CA GLU A 584 22.99 -26.49 21.40
C GLU A 584 23.99 -27.23 20.50
N GLY A 585 23.50 -27.89 19.44
CA GLY A 585 24.31 -28.51 18.39
C GLY A 585 25.10 -27.50 17.56
N LEU A 586 24.54 -26.33 17.27
CA LEU A 586 25.18 -25.30 16.43
C LEU A 586 26.53 -24.83 16.99
N LEU A 587 26.67 -24.78 18.33
CA LEU A 587 27.93 -24.41 18.99
C LEU A 587 29.07 -25.41 18.73
N LYS A 588 28.74 -26.64 18.33
CA LYS A 588 29.69 -27.72 18.06
C LYS A 588 29.91 -27.95 16.56
N SER A 589 29.06 -27.39 15.71
CA SER A 589 29.11 -27.53 14.26
C SER A 589 30.23 -26.69 13.65
N ASP A 590 30.78 -27.17 12.53
CA ASP A 590 31.73 -26.42 11.70
C ASP A 590 30.97 -25.68 10.58
N PRO A 591 31.01 -24.33 10.54
CA PRO A 591 30.27 -23.56 9.55
C PRO A 591 30.84 -23.69 8.13
N LEU A 592 32.01 -24.31 7.92
CA LEU A 592 32.60 -24.47 6.58
C LEU A 592 31.69 -25.20 5.58
N ALA A 593 30.81 -26.09 6.06
CA ALA A 593 29.86 -26.82 5.21
C ALA A 593 28.78 -25.92 4.58
N ILE A 594 28.53 -24.75 5.17
CA ILE A 594 27.51 -23.78 4.75
C ILE A 594 28.14 -22.46 4.28
N LYS A 595 29.40 -22.51 3.85
CA LYS A 595 30.11 -21.34 3.32
C LYS A 595 29.37 -20.80 2.09
N ARG A 596 29.16 -19.48 2.06
CA ARG A 596 28.56 -18.79 0.91
C ARG A 596 29.41 -19.02 -0.36
N PRO A 597 28.80 -19.39 -1.50
CA PRO A 597 29.48 -19.45 -2.79
C PRO A 597 30.07 -18.09 -3.17
N ASP A 598 31.22 -18.08 -3.85
CA ASP A 598 31.91 -16.83 -4.22
C ASP A 598 31.07 -15.95 -5.16
N GLU A 599 30.18 -16.55 -5.97
CA GLU A 599 29.27 -15.86 -6.90
C GLU A 599 28.16 -15.05 -6.19
N ASP A 600 27.81 -15.43 -4.96
CA ASP A 600 26.73 -14.79 -4.19
C ASP A 600 27.23 -13.58 -3.37
N TYR A 601 28.52 -13.27 -3.42
CA TYR A 601 29.06 -12.12 -2.70
C TYR A 601 28.68 -10.81 -3.39
N PRO A 602 28.28 -9.77 -2.63
CA PRO A 602 28.11 -8.45 -3.21
C PRO A 602 29.42 -7.90 -3.75
N HIS A 603 29.36 -7.07 -4.79
CA HIS A 603 30.51 -6.36 -5.36
C HIS A 603 31.34 -5.56 -4.36
N TYR A 604 30.76 -5.17 -3.22
CA TYR A 604 31.43 -4.41 -2.15
C TYR A 604 32.00 -5.28 -1.01
N SER A 605 31.90 -6.60 -1.08
CA SER A 605 32.37 -7.52 -0.03
C SER A 605 33.89 -7.43 0.21
N HIS A 606 34.64 -7.04 -0.82
CA HIS A 606 36.10 -6.91 -0.80
C HIS A 606 36.59 -5.46 -0.65
N ALA A 607 35.69 -4.51 -0.35
CA ALA A 607 36.07 -3.11 -0.16
C ALA A 607 36.76 -2.89 1.20
N ASP A 608 37.85 -2.12 1.21
CA ASP A 608 38.72 -1.96 2.40
C ASP A 608 38.11 -1.08 3.52
N ASP A 609 37.01 -0.37 3.27
CA ASP A 609 36.47 0.66 4.16
C ASP A 609 35.50 0.12 5.24
N LYS A 610 34.86 -1.04 5.02
CA LYS A 610 33.90 -1.66 5.94
C LYS A 610 33.87 -3.18 5.78
N LEU A 611 33.56 -3.88 6.87
CA LEU A 611 33.56 -5.35 6.91
C LEU A 611 32.19 -5.91 6.46
N PHE A 612 32.21 -6.96 5.63
CA PHE A 612 31.00 -7.72 5.28
C PHE A 612 30.89 -8.97 6.16
N PRO A 613 29.87 -9.11 7.03
CA PRO A 613 29.84 -10.18 8.04
C PRO A 613 29.18 -11.50 7.56
N PHE A 614 28.52 -11.53 6.39
CA PHE A 614 27.66 -12.65 5.97
C PHE A 614 28.36 -13.66 5.06
N HIS A 615 29.41 -14.32 5.58
CA HIS A 615 30.21 -15.30 4.85
C HIS A 615 29.58 -16.69 4.71
N TYR A 616 28.50 -16.96 5.45
CA TYR A 616 27.78 -18.22 5.48
C TYR A 616 26.31 -18.01 5.10
N THR A 617 25.69 -19.05 4.54
CA THR A 617 24.27 -19.02 4.13
C THR A 617 23.31 -19.22 5.30
N GLU A 618 23.76 -19.78 6.43
CA GLU A 618 22.97 -19.83 7.66
C GLU A 618 23.54 -18.86 8.69
N PHE A 619 22.66 -18.11 9.35
CA PHE A 619 23.05 -16.99 10.21
C PHE A 619 23.87 -17.40 11.45
N TRP A 620 23.68 -18.61 11.99
CA TRP A 620 24.50 -19.09 13.11
C TRP A 620 25.99 -19.14 12.78
N GLY A 621 26.35 -19.42 11.51
CA GLY A 621 27.74 -19.44 11.05
C GLY A 621 28.36 -18.04 11.00
N ASN A 622 27.54 -16.99 10.85
CA ASN A 622 27.93 -15.59 10.84
C ASN A 622 27.95 -14.95 12.25
N SER A 623 27.52 -15.69 13.28
CA SER A 623 27.39 -15.17 14.64
C SER A 623 28.69 -15.31 15.45
N ASP A 624 28.97 -14.37 16.35
CA ASP A 624 29.99 -14.52 17.37
C ASP A 624 29.61 -15.68 18.32
N LYS A 625 30.56 -16.57 18.58
CA LYS A 625 30.31 -17.79 19.36
C LYS A 625 29.90 -17.50 20.81
N THR A 626 30.40 -16.42 21.40
CA THR A 626 30.10 -16.05 22.78
C THR A 626 28.68 -15.48 22.87
N GLU A 627 28.32 -14.60 21.94
CA GLU A 627 26.98 -14.00 21.87
C GLU A 627 25.92 -15.06 21.51
N LEU A 628 26.24 -15.97 20.57
CA LEU A 628 25.39 -17.13 20.25
C LEU A 628 25.16 -18.02 21.48
N ALA A 629 26.21 -18.35 22.24
CA ALA A 629 26.07 -19.16 23.45
C ALA A 629 25.17 -18.50 24.50
N ARG A 630 25.31 -17.18 24.72
CA ARG A 630 24.42 -16.43 25.63
C ARG A 630 22.97 -16.43 25.17
N TYR A 631 22.74 -16.30 23.87
CA TYR A 631 21.40 -16.38 23.29
C TYR A 631 20.77 -17.76 23.51
N ILE A 632 21.54 -18.84 23.29
CA ILE A 632 21.09 -20.21 23.49
C ILE A 632 20.78 -20.47 24.98
N ASP A 633 21.61 -19.97 25.90
CA ASP A 633 21.34 -20.06 27.35
C ASP A 633 20.04 -19.33 27.74
N ALA A 634 19.79 -18.16 27.15
CA ALA A 634 18.53 -17.44 27.33
C ALA A 634 17.32 -18.26 26.85
N TYR A 635 17.41 -18.88 25.68
CA TYR A 635 16.38 -19.76 25.12
C TYR A 635 16.17 -21.03 25.95
N LYS A 636 17.25 -21.61 26.46
CA LYS A 636 17.25 -22.79 27.34
C LYS A 636 16.51 -22.52 28.65
N ASP A 637 16.77 -21.39 29.30
CA ASP A 637 16.08 -20.99 30.53
C ASP A 637 14.56 -20.86 30.32
N ALA A 638 14.16 -20.22 29.22
CA ALA A 638 12.76 -20.05 28.87
C ALA A 638 12.08 -21.41 28.57
N THR A 639 12.73 -22.25 27.75
CA THR A 639 12.27 -23.60 27.41
C THR A 639 12.05 -24.44 28.67
N ASN A 640 13.03 -24.46 29.58
CA ASN A 640 12.92 -25.18 30.84
C ASN A 640 11.77 -24.65 31.72
N SER A 641 11.51 -23.35 31.68
CA SER A 641 10.40 -22.74 32.42
C SER A 641 9.04 -23.20 31.89
N PHE A 642 8.86 -23.27 30.56
CA PHE A 642 7.65 -23.81 29.95
C PHE A 642 7.46 -25.30 30.23
N LEU A 643 8.51 -26.12 30.08
CA LEU A 643 8.42 -27.56 30.30
C LEU A 643 8.12 -27.92 31.78
N ARG A 644 8.61 -27.12 32.73
CA ARG A 644 8.41 -27.32 34.18
C ARG A 644 7.18 -26.61 34.75
N SER A 645 6.37 -25.97 33.90
CA SER A 645 5.15 -25.26 34.31
C SER A 645 4.03 -26.19 34.78
N GLY A 646 4.02 -27.45 34.31
CA GLY A 646 2.87 -28.34 34.50
C GLY A 646 1.75 -28.12 33.47
N LEU A 647 2.00 -27.29 32.45
CA LEU A 647 1.05 -26.89 31.42
C LEU A 647 0.30 -28.06 30.78
N ALA A 648 0.99 -29.12 30.35
CA ALA A 648 0.34 -30.27 29.73
C ALA A 648 -0.66 -30.97 30.66
N ALA A 649 -0.35 -31.06 31.95
CA ALA A 649 -1.22 -31.69 32.94
C ALA A 649 -2.46 -30.83 33.23
N VAL A 650 -2.27 -29.50 33.37
CA VAL A 650 -3.38 -28.55 33.59
C VAL A 650 -4.30 -28.50 32.38
N ARG A 651 -3.76 -28.31 31.17
CA ARG A 651 -4.56 -28.27 29.93
C ARG A 651 -5.37 -29.55 29.76
N ASN A 652 -4.73 -30.72 29.82
CA ASN A 652 -5.44 -32.00 29.62
C ASN A 652 -6.42 -32.34 30.76
N GLY A 653 -6.24 -31.74 31.94
CA GLY A 653 -7.14 -31.88 33.08
C GLY A 653 -8.40 -31.02 32.95
N ILE A 654 -8.30 -29.84 32.32
CA ILE A 654 -9.41 -28.90 32.10
C ILE A 654 -10.25 -29.33 30.89
N ASP A 655 -9.62 -29.77 29.80
CA ASP A 655 -10.23 -29.94 28.46
C ASP A 655 -11.12 -31.20 28.29
N HIS A 656 -11.04 -32.16 29.22
CA HIS A 656 -11.80 -33.41 29.14
C HIS A 656 -12.82 -33.52 30.27
N TYR A 657 -14.03 -34.03 29.96
CA TYR A 657 -14.99 -34.46 30.99
C TYR A 657 -14.36 -35.59 31.80
N ARG A 658 -13.98 -35.29 33.04
CA ARG A 658 -13.35 -36.22 33.97
C ARG A 658 -14.15 -36.26 35.27
N ALA A 659 -14.05 -37.38 35.98
CA ALA A 659 -14.56 -37.48 37.34
C ALA A 659 -14.01 -36.30 38.20
N PRO A 660 -14.80 -35.74 39.13
CA PRO A 660 -14.43 -34.59 39.97
C PRO A 660 -13.02 -34.64 40.57
N GLU A 661 -12.58 -35.84 40.93
CA GLU A 661 -11.29 -36.14 41.57
C GLU A 661 -10.07 -35.97 40.65
N ARG A 662 -10.28 -35.91 39.33
CA ARG A 662 -9.21 -35.79 38.32
C ARG A 662 -9.10 -34.39 37.71
N PHE A 663 -9.91 -33.44 38.17
CA PHE A 663 -9.79 -32.03 37.79
C PHE A 663 -8.59 -31.41 38.50
N PRO A 664 -7.77 -30.56 37.84
CA PRO A 664 -6.63 -29.93 38.49
C PRO A 664 -7.04 -29.10 39.71
N THR A 665 -6.23 -29.12 40.75
CA THR A 665 -6.44 -28.27 41.93
C THR A 665 -6.23 -26.80 41.60
N VAL A 666 -6.93 -25.89 42.29
CA VAL A 666 -6.72 -24.44 42.12
C VAL A 666 -5.26 -24.05 42.34
N GLU A 667 -4.61 -24.62 43.35
CA GLU A 667 -3.18 -24.40 43.64
C GLU A 667 -2.28 -24.80 42.47
N SER A 668 -2.51 -25.97 41.85
CA SER A 668 -1.72 -26.41 40.70
C SER A 668 -1.94 -25.54 39.47
N MET A 669 -3.17 -25.02 39.29
CA MET A 669 -3.49 -24.11 38.18
C MET A 669 -2.85 -22.73 38.39
N LEU A 670 -2.89 -22.17 39.61
CA LEU A 670 -2.22 -20.91 39.96
C LEU A 670 -0.70 -21.04 39.81
N LEU A 671 -0.11 -22.15 40.26
CA LEU A 671 1.33 -22.41 40.08
C LEU A 671 1.71 -22.50 38.60
N CYS A 672 0.85 -23.10 37.77
CA CYS A 672 1.05 -23.15 36.33
C CYS A 672 0.99 -21.75 35.71
N GLU A 673 -0.06 -20.98 36.00
CA GLU A 673 -0.22 -19.59 35.52
C GLU A 673 0.99 -18.72 35.88
N MET A 674 1.43 -18.75 37.15
CA MET A 674 2.57 -17.96 37.61
C MET A 674 3.85 -18.31 36.85
N LYS A 675 4.11 -19.61 36.62
CA LYS A 675 5.29 -20.06 35.86
C LYS A 675 5.20 -19.69 34.38
N LEU A 676 4.00 -19.77 33.78
CA LEU A 676 3.78 -19.34 32.40
C LEU A 676 4.04 -17.85 32.24
N ARG A 677 3.51 -17.02 33.16
CA ARG A 677 3.76 -15.58 33.19
C ARG A 677 5.25 -15.27 33.30
N GLN A 678 5.96 -15.95 34.20
CA GLN A 678 7.41 -15.80 34.33
C GLN A 678 8.15 -16.19 33.05
N ALA A 679 7.75 -17.28 32.39
CA ALA A 679 8.35 -17.74 31.14
C ALA A 679 8.13 -16.72 30.00
N VAL A 680 6.88 -16.26 29.81
CA VAL A 680 6.52 -15.24 28.81
C VAL A 680 7.29 -13.93 29.06
N PHE A 681 7.31 -13.44 30.31
CA PHE A 681 8.06 -12.24 30.66
C PHE A 681 9.57 -12.43 30.42
N SER A 682 10.13 -13.59 30.78
CA SER A 682 11.54 -13.87 30.54
C SER A 682 11.88 -13.90 29.06
N THR A 683 11.03 -14.47 28.20
CA THR A 683 11.26 -14.47 26.75
C THR A 683 11.21 -13.07 26.14
N ASP A 684 10.34 -12.20 26.66
CA ASP A 684 10.21 -10.80 26.24
C ASP A 684 11.43 -9.97 26.66
N VAL A 685 11.82 -10.06 27.95
CA VAL A 685 12.97 -9.32 28.48
C VAL A 685 14.27 -9.76 27.80
N LYS A 686 14.44 -11.07 27.57
CA LYS A 686 15.62 -11.64 26.94
C LYS A 686 15.57 -11.57 25.40
N GLY A 687 14.58 -10.90 24.79
CA GLY A 687 14.52 -10.64 23.34
C GLY A 687 14.63 -11.89 22.44
N ILE A 688 14.17 -13.04 22.94
CA ILE A 688 14.11 -14.30 22.19
C ILE A 688 12.72 -14.55 21.59
N TYR A 689 11.73 -13.74 21.96
CA TYR A 689 10.43 -13.69 21.29
C TYR A 689 10.45 -12.57 20.23
N PRO A 690 9.87 -12.78 19.02
CA PRO A 690 9.82 -11.76 17.97
C PRO A 690 8.89 -10.60 18.35
N LYS A 691 9.39 -9.66 19.13
CA LYS A 691 8.66 -8.44 19.51
C LYS A 691 8.86 -7.33 18.48
N THR A 692 7.77 -6.63 18.18
CA THR A 692 7.79 -5.45 17.31
C THR A 692 8.26 -4.20 18.05
N TRP A 693 9.18 -3.48 17.44
CA TRP A 693 9.73 -2.20 17.85
C TRP A 693 9.46 -1.16 16.77
N TRP A 694 9.13 0.06 17.20
CA TRP A 694 8.92 1.21 16.32
C TRP A 694 9.92 2.30 16.66
N MET A 695 10.58 2.84 15.63
CA MET A 695 11.48 3.98 15.81
C MET A 695 10.69 5.24 16.18
N ASN A 696 11.08 5.86 17.29
CA ASN A 696 10.48 7.09 17.80
C ASN A 696 11.29 8.33 17.44
N ASN A 697 12.62 8.26 17.55
CA ASN A 697 13.48 9.37 17.18
C ASN A 697 14.84 8.90 16.65
N ARG A 698 15.51 9.81 15.96
CA ARG A 698 16.90 9.69 15.54
C ARG A 698 17.62 11.00 15.88
N LEU A 699 18.69 10.90 16.67
CA LEU A 699 19.46 12.05 17.14
C LEU A 699 20.85 12.02 16.53
N TYR A 700 21.24 13.09 15.84
CA TYR A 700 22.56 13.25 15.24
C TYR A 700 23.44 14.16 16.10
N ASP A 701 24.71 13.79 16.26
CA ASP A 701 25.74 14.67 16.78
C ASP A 701 26.55 15.34 15.65
N SER A 702 27.36 16.33 16.02
CA SER A 702 28.24 17.04 15.08
C SER A 702 29.40 16.21 14.54
N ASN A 703 29.65 15.02 15.10
CA ASN A 703 30.70 14.09 14.68
C ASN A 703 30.18 13.03 13.70
N GLY A 704 28.92 13.13 13.27
CA GLY A 704 28.29 12.15 12.38
C GLY A 704 27.87 10.85 13.07
N ARG A 705 27.86 10.81 14.42
CA ARG A 705 27.26 9.72 15.19
C ARG A 705 25.76 9.98 15.29
N TYR A 706 24.99 8.91 15.33
CA TYR A 706 23.58 9.02 15.64
C TYR A 706 23.08 7.86 16.47
N GLU A 707 22.04 8.12 17.25
CA GLU A 707 21.32 7.13 18.03
C GLU A 707 19.86 7.09 17.60
N GLU A 708 19.33 5.89 17.45
CA GLU A 708 17.92 5.64 17.20
C GLU A 708 17.28 5.10 18.47
N THR A 709 16.19 5.74 18.91
CA THR A 709 15.40 5.27 20.05
C THR A 709 14.15 4.59 19.52
N LEU A 710 13.93 3.34 19.92
CA LEU A 710 12.74 2.58 19.56
C LEU A 710 11.92 2.22 20.80
N PHE A 711 10.60 2.17 20.63
CA PHE A 711 9.66 1.73 21.64
C PHE A 711 8.96 0.44 21.25
N ASP A 712 8.58 -0.33 22.26
CA ASP A 712 7.65 -1.43 22.11
C ASP A 712 6.25 -1.08 22.63
N GLN A 713 5.32 -2.03 22.54
CA GLN A 713 3.92 -1.86 22.98
C GLN A 713 3.76 -1.51 24.47
N SER A 714 4.78 -1.80 25.29
CA SER A 714 4.78 -1.54 26.73
C SER A 714 5.52 -0.25 27.08
N GLY A 715 5.98 0.50 26.07
CA GLY A 715 6.78 1.71 26.24
C GLY A 715 8.23 1.44 26.66
N LYS A 716 8.71 0.19 26.60
CA LYS A 716 10.11 -0.11 26.87
C LYS A 716 10.97 0.48 25.76
N ILE A 717 12.15 0.92 26.13
CA ILE A 717 13.08 1.60 25.23
C ILE A 717 14.20 0.65 24.84
N THR A 718 14.53 0.62 23.55
CA THR A 718 15.82 0.11 23.06
C THR A 718 16.52 1.18 22.22
N LYS A 719 17.84 1.15 22.21
CA LYS A 719 18.69 2.15 21.56
C LYS A 719 19.67 1.47 20.61
N LEU A 720 19.73 1.97 19.38
CA LEU A 720 20.72 1.53 18.39
C LEU A 720 21.68 2.69 18.11
N SER A 721 22.97 2.43 18.27
CA SER A 721 24.02 3.44 18.08
C SER A 721 24.74 3.24 16.74
N TYR A 722 25.12 4.34 16.09
CA TYR A 722 25.78 4.39 14.79
C TYR A 722 26.94 5.40 14.81
N PRO A 723 27.93 5.33 13.88
CA PRO A 723 28.02 4.44 12.72
C PRO A 723 28.37 2.99 13.07
N THR A 724 28.00 2.07 12.18
CA THR A 724 28.45 0.67 12.18
C THR A 724 29.66 0.50 11.27
N VAL A 725 30.58 -0.40 11.66
CA VAL A 725 31.76 -0.80 10.85
C VAL A 725 31.39 -1.81 9.76
N LEU A 726 30.15 -2.28 9.75
CA LEU A 726 29.68 -3.34 8.87
C LEU A 726 28.99 -2.80 7.61
N LYS A 727 29.07 -3.59 6.53
CA LYS A 727 28.31 -3.42 5.28
C LYS A 727 27.24 -4.51 5.16
N GLY A 728 26.18 -4.19 4.43
CA GLY A 728 25.10 -5.14 4.15
C GLY A 728 24.16 -5.40 5.33
N ILE A 729 24.21 -4.60 6.40
CA ILE A 729 23.20 -4.60 7.46
C ILE A 729 22.11 -3.58 7.10
N ARG A 730 20.86 -3.94 7.36
CA ARG A 730 19.70 -3.09 7.13
C ARG A 730 19.57 -2.04 8.25
N GLU A 731 19.35 -0.79 7.85
CA GLU A 731 18.92 0.29 8.75
C GLU A 731 17.39 0.30 8.87
N ILE A 732 16.88 0.73 10.02
CA ILE A 732 15.44 0.95 10.21
C ILE A 732 15.03 2.34 9.74
N THR A 733 13.85 2.45 9.12
CA THR A 733 13.27 3.74 8.73
C THR A 733 12.03 4.06 9.56
N PHE A 734 11.68 5.35 9.67
CA PHE A 734 10.44 5.76 10.34
C PHE A 734 9.23 5.11 9.66
N GLY A 735 8.23 4.76 10.44
CA GLY A 735 7.03 4.08 9.95
C GLY A 735 7.21 2.59 9.62
N GLU A 736 8.39 2.00 9.86
CA GLU A 736 8.59 0.54 9.79
C GLU A 736 8.64 -0.11 11.17
N ALA A 737 7.91 -1.21 11.30
CA ALA A 737 8.00 -2.13 12.42
C ALA A 737 9.21 -3.06 12.26
N ALA A 738 9.97 -3.25 13.33
CA ALA A 738 11.14 -4.12 13.32
C ALA A 738 11.19 -5.09 14.50
N ILE A 739 11.86 -6.22 14.30
CA ILE A 739 12.29 -7.15 15.33
C ILE A 739 13.78 -7.00 15.53
N ILE A 740 14.20 -6.92 16.78
CA ILE A 740 15.61 -6.82 17.17
C ILE A 740 15.92 -8.04 18.05
N PRO A 741 16.74 -9.00 17.59
CA PRO A 741 17.16 -10.12 18.40
C PRO A 741 18.00 -9.64 19.58
N HIS A 742 18.01 -10.42 20.65
CA HIS A 742 18.80 -10.11 21.83
C HIS A 742 20.31 -10.22 21.59
N GLY A 743 21.03 -9.27 22.16
CA GLY A 743 22.48 -9.25 22.14
C GLY A 743 23.04 -8.83 20.78
N ASN A 744 24.37 -8.82 20.71
CA ASN A 744 25.09 -8.42 19.50
C ASN A 744 25.55 -9.68 18.76
N LEU A 745 24.64 -10.34 18.05
CA LEU A 745 24.92 -11.66 17.49
C LEU A 745 26.14 -11.68 16.53
N ILE A 746 26.50 -10.57 15.88
CA ILE A 746 27.70 -10.48 15.01
C ILE A 746 29.00 -10.24 15.83
N GLY A 747 28.90 -9.74 17.06
CA GLY A 747 30.04 -9.48 17.94
C GLY A 747 30.83 -8.19 17.64
N GLN A 748 30.37 -7.34 16.73
CA GLN A 748 31.03 -6.05 16.41
C GLN A 748 30.36 -4.87 17.11
N SER A 749 31.10 -3.79 17.38
CA SER A 749 30.45 -2.61 17.98
C SER A 749 29.39 -2.04 17.04
N ASN A 750 28.23 -1.64 17.56
CA ASN A 750 27.14 -1.06 16.79
C ASN A 750 26.63 -1.98 15.65
N SER A 751 26.61 -3.29 15.86
CA SER A 751 26.15 -4.27 14.85
C SER A 751 24.89 -5.04 15.22
N SER A 752 23.98 -4.41 15.96
CA SER A 752 22.66 -4.98 16.19
C SER A 752 21.97 -5.25 14.85
N ILE A 753 21.53 -6.49 14.64
CA ILE A 753 20.75 -6.84 13.46
C ILE A 753 19.31 -6.38 13.68
N VAL A 754 18.68 -5.94 12.61
CA VAL A 754 17.30 -5.50 12.63
C VAL A 754 16.56 -6.20 11.49
N PHE A 755 15.40 -6.77 11.79
CA PHE A 755 14.53 -7.41 10.81
C PHE A 755 13.26 -6.60 10.65
N VAL A 756 12.93 -6.18 9.43
CA VAL A 756 11.66 -5.50 9.17
C VAL A 756 10.53 -6.52 9.11
N VAL A 757 9.45 -6.26 9.84
CA VAL A 757 8.30 -7.14 9.88
C VAL A 757 7.45 -6.93 8.63
N ARG A 758 7.09 -8.04 7.98
CA ARG A 758 6.12 -8.07 6.89
C ARG A 758 5.09 -9.15 7.17
N GLU A 759 3.91 -8.72 7.56
CA GLU A 759 2.74 -9.58 7.75
C GLU A 759 2.09 -9.90 6.40
N GLU A 760 1.43 -11.06 6.32
CA GLU A 760 0.66 -11.41 5.13
C GLU A 760 -0.69 -10.69 5.13
N SER A 761 -1.03 -10.09 4.00
CA SER A 761 -2.34 -9.51 3.70
C SER A 761 -2.76 -9.84 2.28
N HIS A 762 -4.00 -9.51 1.91
CA HIS A 762 -4.44 -9.58 0.52
C HIS A 762 -3.54 -8.72 -0.38
N ALA A 763 -3.19 -7.51 0.05
CA ALA A 763 -2.30 -6.63 -0.69
C ALA A 763 -0.88 -7.19 -0.78
N SER A 764 -0.30 -7.72 0.30
CA SER A 764 1.04 -8.31 0.24
C SER A 764 1.10 -9.46 -0.78
N LYS A 765 0.08 -10.33 -0.78
CA LYS A 765 -0.06 -11.45 -1.74
C LYS A 765 -0.21 -10.97 -3.18
N MET A 766 -0.99 -9.92 -3.40
CA MET A 766 -1.11 -9.30 -4.72
C MET A 766 0.25 -8.87 -5.26
N TRP A 767 1.15 -8.38 -4.41
CA TRP A 767 2.44 -7.84 -4.82
C TRP A 767 3.62 -8.80 -4.59
N ASP A 768 3.38 -10.08 -4.31
CA ASP A 768 4.44 -11.07 -4.17
C ASP A 768 5.22 -11.26 -5.48
N ASN A 769 6.54 -11.43 -5.39
CA ASN A 769 7.45 -11.53 -6.56
C ASN A 769 7.44 -10.29 -7.48
N TYR A 770 7.00 -9.13 -6.99
CA TYR A 770 7.14 -7.85 -7.67
C TYR A 770 8.30 -7.04 -7.06
N PRO A 771 9.16 -6.39 -7.87
CA PRO A 771 9.16 -6.38 -9.32
C PRO A 771 9.68 -7.71 -9.91
N ALA A 772 9.09 -8.15 -11.03
CA ALA A 772 9.67 -9.25 -11.79
C ALA A 772 10.94 -8.73 -12.49
N ARG A 773 12.11 -9.21 -12.06
CA ARG A 773 13.41 -8.95 -12.71
C ARG A 773 13.89 -10.22 -13.37
N LYS A 774 14.15 -10.18 -14.67
CA LYS A 774 14.79 -11.30 -15.39
C LYS A 774 16.30 -11.18 -15.21
N GLY A 775 16.99 -12.29 -14.97
CA GLY A 775 18.45 -12.30 -14.81
C GLY A 775 19.18 -11.96 -16.12
N PRO A 776 20.46 -11.57 -16.05
CA PRO A 776 21.25 -11.27 -17.25
C PRO A 776 21.39 -12.50 -18.15
N GLU A 777 21.50 -12.29 -19.47
CA GLU A 777 21.86 -13.34 -20.43
C GLU A 777 23.13 -14.08 -19.97
N PRO A 778 23.21 -15.41 -20.11
CA PRO A 778 24.50 -16.05 -20.25
C PRO A 778 25.14 -15.42 -21.49
N LYS A 779 26.22 -14.65 -21.30
CA LYS A 779 27.00 -14.14 -22.43
C LYS A 779 27.40 -15.35 -23.28
N PHE A 780 26.81 -15.45 -24.47
CA PHE A 780 27.26 -16.41 -25.46
C PHE A 780 28.65 -15.95 -25.87
N ASP A 781 29.69 -16.65 -25.40
CA ASP A 781 31.06 -16.37 -25.81
C ASP A 781 31.21 -16.82 -27.27
N PRO A 782 31.39 -15.90 -28.24
CA PRO A 782 31.53 -16.29 -29.64
C PRO A 782 32.84 -17.05 -29.90
N GLN A 783 33.75 -17.15 -28.91
CA GLN A 783 35.07 -17.76 -29.11
C GLN A 783 35.13 -19.28 -28.94
N GLU A 784 34.10 -19.97 -28.40
CA GLU A 784 34.16 -21.44 -28.22
C GLU A 784 33.59 -22.28 -29.38
N SER A 785 33.08 -21.65 -30.45
CA SER A 785 32.58 -22.38 -31.64
C SER A 785 33.53 -22.37 -32.86
N GLY A 786 34.75 -21.84 -32.70
CA GLY A 786 35.72 -21.66 -33.80
C GLY A 786 36.61 -22.87 -34.14
N ASP A 787 36.79 -23.84 -33.24
CA ASP A 787 37.92 -24.79 -33.33
C ASP A 787 37.59 -26.23 -33.78
N THR A 788 36.40 -26.50 -34.33
CA THR A 788 36.06 -27.86 -34.83
C THR A 788 35.69 -27.97 -36.32
N ALA A 789 35.88 -26.91 -37.12
CA ALA A 789 35.55 -26.95 -38.56
C ALA A 789 36.77 -27.04 -39.52
N ALA A 790 38.02 -27.04 -39.04
CA ALA A 790 39.22 -26.93 -39.90
C ALA A 790 40.14 -28.18 -39.95
N ALA A 791 39.67 -29.38 -39.59
CA ALA A 791 40.51 -30.60 -39.59
C ALA A 791 39.94 -31.79 -40.40
N LYS A 792 39.17 -31.54 -41.48
CA LYS A 792 38.78 -32.57 -42.45
C LYS A 792 38.89 -32.08 -43.90
N SER A 793 40.09 -31.71 -44.31
CA SER A 793 40.48 -31.70 -45.72
C SER A 793 42.00 -31.81 -45.86
N GLU A 794 42.57 -32.96 -45.47
CA GLU A 794 43.87 -33.45 -45.99
C GLU A 794 44.14 -34.87 -45.45
N LYS A 795 43.52 -35.87 -46.09
CA LYS A 795 44.06 -37.18 -46.49
C LYS A 795 42.95 -38.12 -46.95
#